data_AF-A0A6A8Q8I1-F1
#
_entry.id   AF-A0A6A8Q8I1-F1
#
_cell.length_a   1.000
_cell.length_b   1.000
_cell.length_c   1.000
_cell.angle_alpha   90.00
_cell.angle_beta   90.00
_cell.angle_gamma   90.00
#
_symmetry.space_group_name_H-M   'P 1'
#
loop_
_entity.id
_entity.type
_entity.pdbx_description
1 polymer ?
#
loop_
_entity_poly.entity_id
_entity_poly.type
_entity_poly.pdbx_seq_one_letter_code
_entity_poly.pdbx_strand_id
1 'polypeptide(L)'
;MFVYVRVSMGTLGFIDLITNYRYAHQEYSHMISAGGETAQGAVTTSYEVRAWTHNSTTNNYIVTTIEDEAGHEVETWTDGWGRKVRTVSDPNGKAAETIFEYDELGNLTKVISPNNSVTTYAYTKKGELTSTTSPDAGTVNYKYDRAGNLRFSQDAKQAGNSEVTFYTYDELGRVLKQGVATATFSNLDGNSSYSFETNSSNWKGVYAYDVKPSTSQAPWNQFSSFISGTSVTHTTGSLVARAWRVVDGVSSEIGSNPWQVEIYSYNSEGQLEDKWIRTGNKSGWDTDLSYSYNRQGEIITRGVTVGSQSLYQFYEYNQRGLLSAVYAHTTNSKPLAAEVSYSYTATGAIDQIDYKGSKDVDYAYTIRDWVEEINSIGSPNGNFAAYYDYTDNGNVSKAQFHNPQNQITGHDHYHQSFTYDGLNRLTSADYGTGSSGSSPYFDLTGLTYDDAGNLTGLKRDDDTGSLIDNLSYSYGSNSNRLQSISDGVSATSESWDAEDASFGYDANGNLTSQSGKISNISYDFRNLPVEFSMSGGADVVANYNADGQRILKELQGGGWQFYVMDGQQTLAVIDNNGFSHFNLVGNGTFGRWESGGDRRYYITDHLGSTRAVVDDAGTVLETFDYYPFGLLMPGRTSTSGNTMEKFTGHELDEEVGLNLFYAGARYLDPALGRWHSVDPLAAKYPGWSPYNYVLNNPVNAFDPDGRDVWFVHGTFSSPRTWTRDGINYDVRWASALNDNNYHRFDWRWNSKLNTIPSRNRAAKRLADDIEIAYMSNPDMLVQLVAHSHGGNVAIEAANILRKRGISVDRLVLLGTPSRDRYRLEEGAVKEGGLYNFSDDNDAIQKLGGTDFLLGLFGEKDTGLAGRSRSEEEGAIEIRAISNRGGKESHTLIHTTQELIDWIDEQLNEEGKQ
;
A
#
# COMPACT_ATOMS: atom_id res chain seq x y z
N MET A 1 -27.35 -0.55 6.63
CA MET A 1 -27.86 0.67 7.32
C MET A 1 -27.19 1.79 6.57
N PHE A 2 -27.86 2.34 5.57
CA PHE A 2 -27.24 3.27 4.64
C PHE A 2 -28.25 4.39 4.39
N VAL A 3 -27.74 5.61 4.17
CA VAL A 3 -28.47 6.70 3.52
C VAL A 3 -27.71 7.01 2.24
N TYR A 4 -28.44 7.09 1.13
CA TYR A 4 -27.99 7.50 -0.19
C TYR A 4 -28.60 8.86 -0.49
N VAL A 5 -27.83 9.73 -1.14
CA VAL A 5 -28.25 11.09 -1.49
C VAL A 5 -28.06 11.27 -2.98
N ARG A 6 -29.10 11.69 -3.70
CA ARG A 6 -29.04 12.05 -5.11
C ARG A 6 -29.43 13.50 -5.28
N VAL A 7 -28.62 14.20 -6.08
CA VAL A 7 -28.78 15.60 -6.41
C VAL A 7 -28.77 15.72 -7.93
N SER A 8 -29.76 16.40 -8.53
CA SER A 8 -29.87 16.52 -10.00
C SER A 8 -29.99 18.00 -10.42
N MET A 9 -29.36 18.33 -11.56
CA MET A 9 -29.49 19.62 -12.26
C MET A 9 -30.33 19.41 -13.53
N GLY A 10 -31.36 20.24 -13.71
CA GLY A 10 -32.24 20.17 -14.88
C GLY A 10 -31.50 20.39 -16.20
N THR A 11 -31.76 19.50 -17.17
CA THR A 11 -31.48 19.60 -18.62
C THR A 11 -30.23 20.41 -19.03
N LEU A 12 -29.04 19.86 -18.77
CA LEU A 12 -27.84 19.93 -19.63
C LEU A 12 -26.64 19.35 -18.86
N GLY A 13 -26.17 18.16 -19.26
CA GLY A 13 -24.84 17.64 -18.93
C GLY A 13 -24.64 17.14 -17.49
N PHE A 14 -24.28 15.87 -17.35
CA PHE A 14 -23.67 15.36 -16.12
C PHE A 14 -22.39 16.15 -15.82
N ILE A 15 -22.43 16.92 -14.74
CA ILE A 15 -21.26 17.54 -14.11
C ILE A 15 -21.22 17.00 -12.69
N ASP A 16 -20.28 16.09 -12.41
CA ASP A 16 -20.01 15.60 -11.06
C ASP A 16 -19.45 16.76 -10.23
N LEU A 17 -20.28 17.26 -9.31
CA LEU A 17 -20.02 18.47 -8.53
C LEU A 17 -19.14 18.22 -7.29
N ILE A 18 -18.14 17.33 -7.37
CA ILE A 18 -17.11 17.18 -6.32
C ILE A 18 -15.99 18.23 -6.50
N THR A 19 -15.87 18.82 -7.68
CA THR A 19 -14.76 19.74 -7.98
C THR A 19 -14.91 21.13 -7.34
N ASN A 20 -16.13 21.59 -7.09
CA ASN A 20 -16.38 22.92 -6.50
C ASN A 20 -16.64 22.91 -4.98
N TYR A 21 -16.60 21.74 -4.33
CA TYR A 21 -16.78 21.57 -2.87
C TYR A 21 -15.75 22.36 -2.03
N ARG A 22 -14.66 22.82 -2.65
CA ARG A 22 -13.58 23.54 -1.97
C ARG A 22 -13.81 25.04 -1.82
N TYR A 23 -14.82 25.65 -2.47
CA TYR A 23 -14.79 27.09 -2.77
C TYR A 23 -15.54 28.07 -1.86
N ALA A 24 -16.33 27.64 -0.87
CA ALA A 24 -17.02 28.59 -0.01
C ALA A 24 -17.39 28.02 1.37
N HIS A 25 -16.47 28.10 2.34
CA HIS A 25 -16.75 28.83 3.58
C HIS A 25 -15.51 28.95 4.47
N GLN A 26 -15.02 30.19 4.56
CA GLN A 26 -14.29 30.72 5.71
C GLN A 26 -15.18 30.67 6.96
N GLU A 27 -14.53 30.50 8.10
CA GLU A 27 -15.06 30.53 9.46
C GLU A 27 -15.97 29.37 9.88
N TYR A 28 -15.42 28.18 10.14
CA TYR A 28 -15.81 27.34 11.27
C TYR A 28 -14.70 26.30 11.54
N SER A 29 -13.88 26.58 12.57
CA SER A 29 -12.94 25.62 13.15
C SER A 29 -13.70 24.45 13.76
N HIS A 30 -13.69 23.29 13.10
CA HIS A 30 -14.30 22.07 13.64
C HIS A 30 -13.25 21.19 14.31
N MET A 31 -13.22 21.26 15.64
CA MET A 31 -12.49 20.34 16.51
C MET A 31 -13.04 18.91 16.36
N ILE A 32 -12.18 17.96 16.00
CA ILE A 32 -12.43 16.53 16.19
C ILE A 32 -12.01 16.18 17.62
N SER A 33 -12.91 16.36 18.60
CA SER A 33 -12.67 15.79 19.94
C SER A 33 -13.11 14.33 19.96
N ALA A 34 -12.20 13.40 19.68
CA ALA A 34 -12.33 12.02 20.15
C ALA A 34 -11.69 11.99 21.55
N GLY A 35 -12.52 11.77 22.57
CA GLY A 35 -12.21 12.15 23.94
C GLY A 35 -11.15 11.29 24.63
N GLY A 36 -10.36 11.95 25.47
CA GLY A 36 -9.40 11.30 26.36
C GLY A 36 -8.32 12.24 26.86
N GLU A 37 -7.89 13.18 26.02
CA GLU A 37 -6.95 14.23 26.38
C GLU A 37 -7.55 15.61 26.11
N THR A 38 -7.18 16.56 26.96
CA THR A 38 -7.78 17.88 27.08
C THR A 38 -7.50 18.76 25.86
N ALA A 39 -8.50 19.00 25.00
CA ALA A 39 -8.71 20.20 24.13
C ALA A 39 -7.53 20.84 23.35
N GLN A 40 -6.33 20.28 23.39
CA GLN A 40 -5.08 20.65 22.70
C GLN A 40 -4.67 19.41 21.92
N GLY A 41 -4.42 19.55 20.61
CA GLY A 41 -3.89 18.45 19.78
C GLY A 41 -4.95 17.57 19.13
N ALA A 42 -5.96 18.14 18.46
CA ALA A 42 -6.72 17.41 17.44
C ALA A 42 -6.29 17.92 16.07
N VAL A 43 -6.20 17.04 15.07
CA VAL A 43 -5.93 17.45 13.68
C VAL A 43 -6.92 18.53 13.30
N THR A 44 -6.42 19.70 12.93
CA THR A 44 -7.27 20.80 12.46
C THR A 44 -7.19 20.91 10.95
N THR A 45 -8.29 21.36 10.34
CA THR A 45 -8.29 21.73 8.92
C THR A 45 -8.94 23.09 8.79
N SER A 46 -8.22 24.04 8.21
CA SER A 46 -8.71 25.39 7.94
C SER A 46 -8.66 25.69 6.44
N TYR A 47 -9.49 26.64 6.01
CA TYR A 47 -9.62 27.04 4.62
C TYR A 47 -9.56 28.56 4.51
N GLU A 48 -8.71 29.06 3.62
CA GLU A 48 -8.55 30.49 3.38
C GLU A 48 -8.38 30.78 1.90
N VAL A 49 -8.81 31.97 1.46
CA VAL A 49 -8.46 32.48 0.14
C VAL A 49 -7.25 33.39 0.30
N ARG A 50 -6.13 33.04 -0.32
CA ARG A 50 -4.90 33.85 -0.26
C ARG A 50 -4.40 34.17 -1.67
N ALA A 51 -3.87 35.38 -1.83
CA ALA A 51 -3.20 35.79 -3.05
C ALA A 51 -1.78 35.24 -3.10
N TRP A 52 -1.39 34.64 -4.22
CA TRP A 52 -0.01 34.21 -4.46
C TRP A 52 0.43 34.62 -5.87
N THR A 53 1.67 35.07 -5.99
CA THR A 53 2.26 35.52 -7.26
C THR A 53 3.20 34.46 -7.79
N HIS A 54 2.86 33.88 -8.94
CA HIS A 54 3.70 32.92 -9.66
C HIS A 54 3.81 33.34 -11.12
N ASN A 55 5.01 33.24 -11.72
CA ASN A 55 5.28 33.68 -13.09
C ASN A 55 4.72 35.08 -13.40
N SER A 56 4.97 36.05 -12.51
CA SER A 56 4.51 37.45 -12.60
C SER A 56 2.99 37.65 -12.62
N THR A 57 2.21 36.62 -12.30
CA THR A 57 0.74 36.68 -12.22
C THR A 57 0.30 36.46 -10.78
N THR A 58 -0.47 37.40 -10.24
CA THR A 58 -1.09 37.25 -8.91
C THR A 58 -2.51 36.74 -9.08
N ASN A 59 -2.80 35.57 -8.52
CA ASN A 59 -4.15 35.02 -8.46
C ASN A 59 -4.53 34.72 -7.01
N ASN A 60 -5.83 34.61 -6.76
CA ASN A 60 -6.35 34.11 -5.49
C ASN A 60 -6.51 32.59 -5.58
N TYR A 61 -6.03 31.90 -4.56
CA TYR A 61 -6.07 30.45 -4.44
C TYR A 61 -6.75 30.06 -3.15
N ILE A 62 -7.31 28.85 -3.13
CA ILE A 62 -7.81 28.25 -1.90
C ILE A 62 -6.70 27.49 -1.25
N VAL A 63 -6.42 27.87 -0.01
CA VAL A 63 -5.44 27.25 0.86
C VAL A 63 -6.17 26.41 1.87
N THR A 64 -5.94 25.11 1.81
CA THR A 64 -6.32 24.18 2.88
C THR A 64 -5.09 23.99 3.76
N THR A 65 -5.16 24.39 5.03
CA THR A 65 -4.11 24.10 6.01
C THR A 65 -4.58 22.94 6.87
N ILE A 66 -3.74 21.91 6.97
CA ILE A 66 -3.91 20.80 7.90
C ILE A 66 -2.84 20.96 8.96
N GLU A 67 -3.23 21.03 10.22
CA GLU A 67 -2.33 21.01 11.38
C GLU A 67 -2.46 19.65 12.06
N ASP A 68 -1.36 18.94 12.24
CA ASP A 68 -1.34 17.68 12.98
C ASP A 68 -1.42 17.90 14.50
N GLU A 69 -1.55 16.82 15.27
CA GLU A 69 -1.64 16.94 16.73
C GLU A 69 -0.36 17.49 17.40
N ALA A 70 0.78 17.50 16.71
CA ALA A 70 2.03 18.10 17.17
C ALA A 70 2.18 19.58 16.79
N GLY A 71 1.18 20.16 16.10
CA GLY A 71 1.21 21.55 15.63
C GLY A 71 1.98 21.74 14.33
N HIS A 72 2.33 20.66 13.62
CA HIS A 72 2.98 20.76 12.31
C HIS A 72 1.93 20.98 11.23
N GLU A 73 2.17 21.96 10.37
CA GLU A 73 1.22 22.37 9.34
C GLU A 73 1.62 21.93 7.93
N VAL A 74 0.64 21.59 7.12
CA VAL A 74 0.77 21.42 5.67
C VAL A 74 -0.31 22.24 4.98
N GLU A 75 0.11 23.16 4.12
CA GLU A 75 -0.77 23.94 3.25
C GLU A 75 -0.86 23.32 1.86
N THR A 76 -2.08 23.17 1.35
CA THR A 76 -2.35 22.82 -0.05
C THR A 76 -3.12 23.94 -0.72
N TRP A 77 -2.53 24.51 -1.77
CA TRP A 77 -3.06 25.61 -2.54
C TRP A 77 -3.69 25.09 -3.83
N THR A 78 -4.92 25.49 -4.11
CA THR A 78 -5.71 25.03 -5.26
C THR A 78 -6.26 26.19 -6.09
N ASP A 79 -6.24 26.05 -7.42
CA ASP A 79 -6.79 27.02 -8.38
C ASP A 79 -8.31 26.90 -8.53
N GLY A 80 -8.99 27.77 -9.30
CA GLY A 80 -10.46 27.73 -9.45
C GLY A 80 -11.08 26.44 -10.00
N TRP A 81 -10.27 25.47 -10.45
CA TRP A 81 -10.71 24.15 -10.92
C TRP A 81 -10.39 23.02 -9.92
N GLY A 82 -9.98 23.36 -8.70
CA GLY A 82 -9.63 22.39 -7.64
C GLY A 82 -8.28 21.71 -7.85
N ARG A 83 -7.46 22.15 -8.83
CA ARG A 83 -6.15 21.54 -9.11
C ARG A 83 -5.12 22.10 -8.14
N LYS A 84 -4.25 21.22 -7.63
CA LYS A 84 -3.16 21.59 -6.71
C LYS A 84 -2.10 22.38 -7.48
N VAL A 85 -1.83 23.63 -7.08
CA VAL A 85 -0.83 24.51 -7.70
C VAL A 85 0.41 24.72 -6.83
N ARG A 86 0.27 24.53 -5.52
CA ARG A 86 1.35 24.73 -4.55
C ARG A 86 1.08 23.91 -3.29
N THR A 87 2.12 23.36 -2.69
CA THR A 87 2.08 22.80 -1.34
C THR A 87 3.22 23.38 -0.51
N VAL A 88 2.96 23.62 0.77
CA VAL A 88 3.98 24.06 1.74
C VAL A 88 3.87 23.18 2.97
N SER A 89 4.93 22.44 3.26
CA SER A 89 5.02 21.70 4.51
C SER A 89 5.89 22.47 5.50
N ASP A 90 5.52 22.44 6.78
CA ASP A 90 6.15 23.21 7.85
C ASP A 90 6.26 24.74 7.56
N PRO A 91 5.13 25.42 7.24
CA PRO A 91 5.12 26.85 6.88
C PRO A 91 5.64 27.77 7.98
N ASN A 92 5.55 27.33 9.25
CA ASN A 92 5.98 28.09 10.42
C ASN A 92 7.43 27.75 10.85
N GLY A 93 8.03 26.70 10.29
CA GLY A 93 9.41 26.29 10.49
C GLY A 93 10.24 26.42 9.21
N LYS A 94 10.78 25.31 8.70
CA LYS A 94 11.55 25.28 7.45
C LYS A 94 10.64 24.92 6.28
N ALA A 95 9.94 25.92 5.76
CA ALA A 95 8.95 25.76 4.70
C ALA A 95 9.50 25.00 3.47
N ALA A 96 9.01 23.78 3.25
CA ALA A 96 9.31 22.99 2.07
C ALA A 96 8.21 23.20 1.02
N GLU A 97 8.52 23.95 -0.04
CA GLU A 97 7.55 24.36 -1.07
C GLU A 97 7.63 23.47 -2.31
N THR A 98 6.48 23.01 -2.83
CA THR A 98 6.39 22.36 -4.15
C THR A 98 5.37 23.09 -5.01
N ILE A 99 5.72 23.39 -6.27
CA ILE A 99 4.87 24.13 -7.21
C ILE A 99 4.48 23.24 -8.39
N PHE A 100 3.25 23.38 -8.87
CA PHE A 100 2.67 22.64 -9.98
C PHE A 100 2.12 23.60 -11.03
N GLU A 101 2.51 23.42 -12.29
CA GLU A 101 2.02 24.22 -13.43
C GLU A 101 1.28 23.33 -14.44
N TYR A 102 0.19 23.85 -14.99
CA TYR A 102 -0.71 23.12 -15.89
C TYR A 102 -0.87 23.84 -17.23
N ASP A 103 -1.16 23.09 -18.29
CA ASP A 103 -1.61 23.67 -19.56
C ASP A 103 -3.10 24.08 -19.51
N GLU A 104 -3.58 24.67 -20.61
CA GLU A 104 -4.98 25.08 -20.77
C GLU A 104 -5.99 23.92 -20.74
N LEU A 105 -5.53 22.69 -20.99
CA LEU A 105 -6.35 21.47 -20.95
C LEU A 105 -6.33 20.81 -19.56
N GLY A 106 -5.52 21.32 -18.63
CA GLY A 106 -5.37 20.81 -17.27
C GLY A 106 -4.39 19.67 -17.11
N ASN A 107 -3.53 19.42 -18.09
CA ASN A 107 -2.43 18.48 -17.93
C ASN A 107 -1.30 19.12 -17.12
N LEU A 108 -0.72 18.38 -16.17
CA LEU A 108 0.42 18.85 -15.36
C LEU A 108 1.67 18.94 -16.25
N THR A 109 2.18 20.15 -16.51
CA THR A 109 3.32 20.38 -17.41
C THR A 109 4.66 20.56 -16.69
N LYS A 110 4.63 20.96 -15.41
CA LYS A 110 5.84 21.22 -14.64
C LYS A 110 5.62 21.06 -13.15
N VAL A 111 6.63 20.53 -12.47
CA VAL A 111 6.74 20.43 -11.02
C VAL A 111 8.07 21.04 -10.60
N ILE A 112 8.05 21.90 -9.59
CA ILE A 112 9.24 22.48 -8.97
C ILE A 112 9.27 22.00 -7.53
N SER A 113 10.28 21.21 -7.16
CA SER A 113 10.47 20.67 -5.81
C SER A 113 11.09 21.71 -4.85
N PRO A 114 11.13 21.46 -3.53
CA PRO A 114 11.66 22.41 -2.55
C PRO A 114 13.13 22.81 -2.77
N ASN A 115 13.94 21.91 -3.32
CA ASN A 115 15.32 22.21 -3.71
C ASN A 115 15.45 22.88 -5.09
N ASN A 116 14.35 23.41 -5.65
CA ASN A 116 14.26 24.06 -6.97
C ASN A 116 14.54 23.14 -8.17
N SER A 117 14.56 21.83 -7.98
CA SER A 117 14.65 20.88 -9.10
C SER A 117 13.36 20.91 -9.91
N VAL A 118 13.49 20.90 -11.24
CA VAL A 118 12.34 21.08 -12.14
C VAL A 118 12.10 19.80 -12.94
N THR A 119 10.94 19.19 -12.75
CA THR A 119 10.46 18.11 -13.63
C THR A 119 9.44 18.67 -14.61
N THR A 120 9.55 18.33 -15.89
CA THR A 120 8.61 18.78 -16.94
C THR A 120 7.94 17.61 -17.64
N TYR A 121 6.75 17.85 -18.16
CA TYR A 121 5.90 16.89 -18.85
C TYR A 121 5.35 17.51 -20.13
N ALA A 122 5.29 16.72 -21.19
CA ALA A 122 4.72 17.14 -22.47
C ALA A 122 3.64 16.16 -22.92
N TYR A 123 2.57 16.64 -23.54
CA TYR A 123 1.41 15.83 -23.90
C TYR A 123 1.03 15.95 -25.37
N THR A 124 0.35 14.92 -25.90
CA THR A 124 -0.39 15.05 -27.17
C THR A 124 -1.62 15.92 -26.97
N LYS A 125 -2.27 16.33 -28.07
CA LYS A 125 -3.56 17.03 -28.02
C LYS A 125 -4.71 16.21 -27.40
N LYS A 126 -4.50 14.89 -27.22
CA LYS A 126 -5.46 14.00 -26.55
C LYS A 126 -5.18 13.84 -25.04
N GLY A 127 -4.12 14.46 -24.51
CA GLY A 127 -3.71 14.30 -23.12
C GLY A 127 -2.79 13.10 -22.86
N GLU A 128 -2.25 12.43 -23.89
CA GLU A 128 -1.31 11.32 -23.72
C GLU A 128 0.10 11.86 -23.43
N LEU A 129 0.77 11.37 -22.40
CA LEU A 129 2.10 11.83 -21.98
C LEU A 129 3.17 11.43 -23.01
N THR A 130 3.77 12.40 -23.69
CA THR A 130 4.80 12.17 -24.73
C THR A 130 6.24 12.23 -24.21
N SER A 131 6.48 12.95 -23.12
CA SER A 131 7.81 13.08 -22.53
C SER A 131 7.72 13.48 -21.07
N THR A 132 8.63 12.95 -20.26
CA THR A 132 8.95 13.44 -18.91
C THR A 132 10.43 13.76 -18.86
N THR A 133 10.82 14.90 -18.29
CA THR A 133 12.22 15.27 -18.08
C THR A 133 12.44 15.66 -16.63
N SER A 134 13.33 14.93 -15.94
CA SER A 134 13.75 15.19 -14.56
C SER A 134 15.27 15.41 -14.51
N PRO A 135 15.78 16.28 -13.60
CA PRO A 135 17.23 16.44 -13.42
C PRO A 135 17.90 15.17 -12.88
N ASP A 136 17.14 14.31 -12.19
CA ASP A 136 17.65 13.10 -11.56
C ASP A 136 17.53 11.86 -12.43
N ALA A 137 16.72 11.86 -13.49
CA ALA A 137 16.50 10.70 -14.36
C ALA A 137 16.64 10.99 -15.87
N GLY A 138 16.94 12.22 -16.25
CA GLY A 138 16.98 12.63 -17.64
C GLY A 138 15.60 12.65 -18.29
N THR A 139 15.54 12.43 -19.60
CA THR A 139 14.29 12.46 -20.39
C THR A 139 13.83 11.05 -20.75
N VAL A 140 12.55 10.77 -20.51
CA VAL A 140 11.86 9.58 -21.00
C VAL A 140 10.81 9.99 -22.02
N ASN A 141 10.87 9.43 -23.22
CA ASN A 141 9.93 9.71 -24.30
C ASN A 141 8.97 8.53 -24.52
N TYR A 142 7.75 8.82 -24.95
CA TYR A 142 6.69 7.83 -25.18
C TYR A 142 5.99 8.02 -26.53
N LYS A 143 5.58 6.91 -27.15
CA LYS A 143 4.74 6.90 -28.36
C LYS A 143 3.64 5.86 -28.25
N TYR A 144 2.44 6.24 -28.66
CA TYR A 144 1.22 5.44 -28.53
C TYR A 144 0.66 5.05 -29.90
N ASP A 145 -0.08 3.94 -29.94
CA ASP A 145 -0.94 3.61 -31.08
C ASP A 145 -2.25 4.42 -31.06
N ARG A 146 -3.11 4.23 -32.08
CA ARG A 146 -4.42 4.88 -32.17
C ARG A 146 -5.39 4.52 -31.05
N ALA A 147 -5.22 3.37 -30.40
CA ALA A 147 -6.03 2.91 -29.28
C ALA A 147 -5.53 3.46 -27.93
N GLY A 148 -4.39 4.17 -27.92
CA GLY A 148 -3.79 4.73 -26.71
C GLY A 148 -2.85 3.77 -25.99
N ASN A 149 -2.51 2.62 -26.60
CA ASN A 149 -1.55 1.69 -26.00
C ASN A 149 -0.11 2.21 -26.20
N LEU A 150 0.72 2.13 -25.16
CA LEU A 150 2.13 2.53 -25.23
C LEU A 150 2.92 1.60 -26.15
N ARG A 151 3.33 2.05 -27.32
CA ARG A 151 4.07 1.23 -28.29
C ARG A 151 5.57 1.29 -28.09
N PHE A 152 6.09 2.46 -27.78
CA PHE A 152 7.53 2.66 -27.61
C PHE A 152 7.81 3.60 -26.45
N SER A 153 8.83 3.27 -25.67
CA SER A 153 9.45 4.20 -24.72
C SER A 153 10.96 4.26 -24.94
N GLN A 154 11.55 5.40 -24.61
CA GLN A 154 13.00 5.57 -24.64
C GLN A 154 13.41 6.47 -23.47
N ASP A 155 14.13 5.88 -22.50
CA ASP A 155 14.76 6.63 -21.41
C ASP A 155 16.08 7.28 -21.84
N ALA A 156 16.71 8.03 -20.93
CA ALA A 156 17.89 8.83 -21.23
C ALA A 156 19.12 7.97 -21.58
N LYS A 157 19.28 6.82 -20.92
CA LYS A 157 20.36 5.86 -21.19
C LYS A 157 20.15 5.19 -22.54
N GLN A 158 18.92 4.72 -22.79
CA GLN A 158 18.52 4.13 -24.06
C GLN A 158 18.71 5.10 -25.22
N ALA A 159 18.38 6.39 -25.04
CA ALA A 159 18.66 7.43 -26.03
C ALA A 159 20.15 7.53 -26.38
N GLY A 160 21.03 7.48 -25.36
CA GLY A 160 22.49 7.46 -25.55
C GLY A 160 22.99 6.24 -26.33
N ASN A 161 22.29 5.11 -26.23
CA ASN A 161 22.65 3.85 -26.89
C ASN A 161 21.90 3.59 -28.21
N SER A 162 21.01 4.49 -28.64
CA SER A 162 20.07 4.25 -29.74
C SER A 162 19.17 3.02 -29.54
N GLU A 163 18.77 2.77 -28.30
CA GLU A 163 17.87 1.69 -27.90
C GLU A 163 16.45 2.23 -27.65
N VAL A 164 15.45 1.37 -27.84
CA VAL A 164 14.04 1.66 -27.51
C VAL A 164 13.43 0.43 -26.87
N THR A 165 12.61 0.63 -25.84
CA THR A 165 11.67 -0.39 -25.38
C THR A 165 10.45 -0.38 -26.28
N PHE A 166 9.97 -1.55 -26.69
CA PHE A 166 8.76 -1.68 -27.50
C PHE A 166 7.76 -2.65 -26.89
N TYR A 167 6.49 -2.42 -27.20
CA TYR A 167 5.37 -3.28 -26.84
C TYR A 167 4.49 -3.55 -28.07
N THR A 168 3.96 -4.77 -28.13
CA THR A 168 2.94 -5.17 -29.10
C THR A 168 1.72 -5.68 -28.37
N TYR A 169 0.54 -5.53 -28.97
CA TYR A 169 -0.74 -5.79 -28.32
C TYR A 169 -1.63 -6.68 -29.19
N ASP A 170 -2.55 -7.38 -28.54
CA ASP A 170 -3.70 -7.97 -29.21
C ASP A 170 -4.83 -6.93 -29.40
N GLU A 171 -5.94 -7.37 -29.99
CA GLU A 171 -7.10 -6.50 -30.26
C GLU A 171 -7.80 -5.99 -28.98
N LEU A 172 -7.54 -6.60 -27.82
CA LEU A 172 -8.09 -6.20 -26.52
C LEU A 172 -7.14 -5.29 -25.74
N GLY A 173 -6.00 -4.90 -26.32
CA GLY A 173 -5.00 -4.06 -25.66
C GLY A 173 -4.14 -4.81 -24.64
N ARG A 174 -4.10 -6.15 -24.70
CA ARG A 174 -3.22 -6.97 -23.84
C ARG A 174 -1.84 -7.14 -24.48
N VAL A 175 -0.77 -7.02 -23.71
CA VAL A 175 0.61 -7.08 -24.21
C VAL A 175 0.93 -8.47 -24.74
N LEU A 176 1.29 -8.61 -26.01
CA LEU A 176 1.77 -9.87 -26.60
C LEU A 176 3.27 -10.05 -26.48
N LYS A 177 4.03 -8.96 -26.65
CA LYS A 177 5.50 -8.97 -26.59
C LYS A 177 5.98 -7.65 -26.03
N GLN A 178 7.04 -7.73 -25.23
CA GLN A 178 7.86 -6.59 -24.84
C GLN A 178 9.33 -6.89 -25.14
N GLY A 179 10.10 -5.85 -25.48
CA GLY A 179 11.50 -6.03 -25.77
C GLY A 179 12.28 -4.74 -25.91
N VAL A 180 13.57 -4.88 -26.22
CA VAL A 180 14.48 -3.76 -26.49
C VAL A 180 15.08 -3.94 -27.87
N ALA A 181 15.11 -2.87 -28.66
CA ALA A 181 15.67 -2.89 -30.01
C ALA A 181 16.52 -1.65 -30.27
N THR A 182 17.54 -1.79 -31.12
CA THR A 182 18.27 -0.63 -31.65
C THR A 182 17.43 0.07 -32.70
N ALA A 183 17.00 1.30 -32.41
CA ALA A 183 16.21 2.13 -33.31
C ALA A 183 16.34 3.62 -32.97
N THR A 184 16.19 4.47 -33.99
CA THR A 184 16.07 5.92 -33.77
C THR A 184 14.64 6.26 -33.38
N PHE A 185 14.41 6.58 -32.11
CA PHE A 185 13.06 6.80 -31.56
C PHE A 185 12.24 7.84 -32.34
N SER A 186 12.84 8.93 -32.80
CA SER A 186 12.15 9.98 -33.56
C SER A 186 11.50 9.46 -34.86
N ASN A 187 12.07 8.42 -35.47
CA ASN A 187 11.57 7.80 -36.72
C ASN A 187 10.43 6.78 -36.49
N LEU A 188 10.12 6.45 -35.24
CA LEU A 188 9.07 5.48 -34.92
C LEU A 188 7.67 6.08 -35.01
N ASP A 189 6.69 5.32 -35.46
CA ASP A 189 5.26 5.65 -35.44
C ASP A 189 4.54 4.51 -34.71
N GLY A 190 3.77 4.85 -33.67
CA GLY A 190 3.00 3.90 -32.88
C GLY A 190 1.89 3.20 -33.67
N ASN A 191 1.63 3.54 -34.93
CA ASN A 191 0.69 2.81 -35.78
C ASN A 191 1.37 1.93 -36.83
N SER A 192 2.70 1.98 -36.90
CA SER A 192 3.49 1.18 -37.83
C SER A 192 3.98 -0.11 -37.17
N SER A 193 4.31 -1.10 -38.00
CA SER A 193 4.99 -2.32 -37.58
C SER A 193 6.44 -2.30 -38.04
N TYR A 194 7.34 -2.84 -37.23
CA TYR A 194 8.77 -2.85 -37.48
C TYR A 194 9.34 -4.26 -37.42
N SER A 195 10.37 -4.53 -38.23
CA SER A 195 10.97 -5.88 -38.31
C SER A 195 11.52 -6.37 -36.96
N PHE A 196 12.04 -5.47 -36.11
CA PHE A 196 12.56 -5.81 -34.80
C PHE A 196 11.51 -6.39 -33.84
N GLU A 197 10.22 -6.09 -34.04
CA GLU A 197 9.11 -6.62 -33.23
C GLU A 197 8.89 -8.12 -33.50
N THR A 198 9.35 -8.59 -34.66
CA THR A 198 9.29 -10.00 -35.06
C THR A 198 10.60 -10.75 -34.80
N ASN A 199 11.67 -10.06 -34.40
CA ASN A 199 12.97 -10.68 -34.09
C ASN A 199 13.03 -11.14 -32.63
N SER A 200 13.01 -12.45 -32.40
CA SER A 200 12.99 -13.02 -31.05
C SER A 200 14.24 -12.73 -30.21
N SER A 201 15.37 -12.32 -30.80
CA SER A 201 16.55 -11.91 -30.02
C SER A 201 16.33 -10.64 -29.21
N ASN A 202 15.36 -9.81 -29.63
CA ASN A 202 15.06 -8.51 -29.01
C ASN A 202 13.99 -8.62 -27.93
N TRP A 203 13.29 -9.75 -27.86
CA TRP A 203 12.20 -9.95 -26.91
C TRP A 203 12.76 -10.16 -25.50
N LYS A 204 12.11 -9.54 -24.53
CA LYS A 204 12.37 -9.68 -23.10
C LYS A 204 11.21 -10.39 -22.39
N GLY A 205 9.99 -10.23 -22.91
CA GLY A 205 8.80 -10.97 -22.47
C GLY A 205 7.86 -11.27 -23.63
N VAL A 206 7.21 -12.43 -23.60
CA VAL A 206 6.23 -12.90 -24.58
C VAL A 206 5.06 -13.52 -23.83
N TYR A 207 3.85 -13.19 -24.24
CA TYR A 207 2.62 -13.58 -23.54
C TYR A 207 1.65 -14.26 -24.50
N ALA A 208 0.89 -15.20 -23.98
CA ALA A 208 -0.18 -15.89 -24.68
C ALA A 208 -1.43 -15.90 -23.78
N TYR A 209 -2.52 -15.40 -24.32
CA TYR A 209 -3.82 -15.34 -23.67
C TYR A 209 -4.80 -16.31 -24.33
N ASP A 210 -5.82 -16.71 -23.58
CA ASP A 210 -6.97 -17.52 -24.00
C ASP A 210 -6.64 -18.96 -24.43
N VAL A 211 -5.49 -19.21 -25.06
CA VAL A 211 -5.04 -20.50 -25.57
C VAL A 211 -3.55 -20.72 -25.34
N LYS A 212 -3.13 -21.99 -25.28
CA LYS A 212 -1.70 -22.32 -25.21
C LYS A 212 -0.96 -21.78 -26.44
N PRO A 213 0.29 -21.29 -26.27
CA PRO A 213 1.07 -20.78 -27.38
C PRO A 213 1.45 -21.88 -28.37
N SER A 214 1.65 -21.52 -29.64
CA SER A 214 2.24 -22.41 -30.64
C SER A 214 3.70 -22.72 -30.28
N THR A 215 4.05 -24.00 -30.26
CA THR A 215 5.40 -24.49 -29.96
C THR A 215 6.34 -24.46 -31.16
N SER A 216 5.91 -23.94 -32.32
CA SER A 216 6.76 -23.84 -33.51
C SER A 216 7.66 -22.59 -33.54
N GLN A 217 7.44 -21.63 -32.64
CA GLN A 217 8.14 -20.35 -32.61
C GLN A 217 8.89 -20.14 -31.30
N ALA A 218 9.99 -19.39 -31.36
CA ALA A 218 10.65 -18.91 -30.15
C ALA A 218 9.71 -17.98 -29.35
N PRO A 219 9.88 -17.88 -28.02
CA PRO A 219 10.72 -18.73 -27.18
C PRO A 219 10.07 -20.09 -26.86
N TRP A 220 8.79 -20.29 -27.21
CA TRP A 220 7.99 -21.46 -26.85
C TRP A 220 8.54 -22.80 -27.34
N ASN A 221 9.19 -22.79 -28.51
CA ASN A 221 9.80 -23.99 -29.10
C ASN A 221 10.85 -24.66 -28.18
N GLN A 222 11.49 -23.89 -27.30
CA GLN A 222 12.44 -24.40 -26.30
C GLN A 222 11.76 -25.25 -25.22
N PHE A 223 10.44 -25.12 -25.05
CA PHE A 223 9.64 -25.82 -24.03
C PHE A 223 8.54 -26.67 -24.66
N SER A 224 8.72 -27.11 -25.91
CA SER A 224 7.68 -27.76 -26.72
C SER A 224 7.05 -28.98 -26.04
N SER A 225 7.86 -29.85 -25.45
CA SER A 225 7.41 -31.07 -24.78
C SER A 225 6.55 -30.75 -23.57
N PHE A 226 7.02 -29.81 -22.74
CA PHE A 226 6.32 -29.33 -21.56
C PHE A 226 4.99 -28.66 -21.93
N ILE A 227 5.01 -27.62 -22.77
CA ILE A 227 3.79 -26.90 -23.18
C ILE A 227 2.76 -27.84 -23.82
N SER A 228 3.20 -28.78 -24.66
CA SER A 228 2.29 -29.72 -25.32
C SER A 228 1.69 -30.72 -24.32
N GLY A 229 2.48 -31.17 -23.34
CA GLY A 229 2.06 -32.11 -22.31
C GLY A 229 1.20 -31.51 -21.19
N THR A 230 1.34 -30.21 -20.90
CA THR A 230 0.55 -29.54 -19.85
C THR A 230 -0.89 -29.36 -20.29
N SER A 231 -1.83 -29.78 -19.45
CA SER A 231 -3.27 -29.55 -19.65
C SER A 231 -3.68 -28.28 -18.91
N VAL A 232 -4.42 -27.39 -19.59
CA VAL A 232 -4.93 -26.14 -19.02
C VAL A 232 -6.43 -26.05 -19.22
N THR A 233 -7.14 -25.42 -18.30
CA THR A 233 -8.60 -25.27 -18.31
C THR A 233 -9.03 -23.83 -18.00
N HIS A 234 -10.26 -23.48 -18.41
CA HIS A 234 -10.93 -22.19 -18.14
C HIS A 234 -10.10 -20.94 -18.48
N THR A 235 -9.46 -20.96 -19.64
CA THR A 235 -8.48 -19.94 -20.04
C THR A 235 -9.05 -18.68 -20.69
N THR A 236 -10.34 -18.64 -21.01
CA THR A 236 -10.95 -17.53 -21.76
C THR A 236 -10.88 -16.21 -20.99
N GLY A 237 -10.30 -15.19 -21.61
CA GLY A 237 -10.04 -13.87 -20.99
C GLY A 237 -8.72 -13.81 -20.21
N SER A 238 -8.03 -14.93 -20.01
CA SER A 238 -6.95 -15.06 -19.03
C SER A 238 -5.58 -15.27 -19.68
N LEU A 239 -4.52 -14.96 -18.93
CA LEU A 239 -3.14 -15.27 -19.31
C LEU A 239 -2.91 -16.77 -19.22
N VAL A 240 -2.51 -17.42 -20.31
CA VAL A 240 -2.29 -18.89 -20.33
C VAL A 240 -0.83 -19.23 -20.20
N ALA A 241 0.03 -18.44 -20.83
CA ALA A 241 1.46 -18.61 -20.69
C ALA A 241 2.18 -17.28 -20.82
N ARG A 242 3.30 -17.16 -20.12
CA ARG A 242 4.28 -16.11 -20.37
C ARG A 242 5.67 -16.71 -20.38
N ALA A 243 6.55 -16.15 -21.19
CA ALA A 243 7.96 -16.49 -21.18
C ALA A 243 8.77 -15.21 -21.09
N TRP A 244 9.84 -15.21 -20.31
CA TRP A 244 10.75 -14.08 -20.21
C TRP A 244 12.19 -14.52 -20.31
N ARG A 245 12.99 -13.57 -20.80
CA ARG A 245 14.42 -13.74 -20.90
C ARG A 245 15.02 -13.48 -19.52
N VAL A 246 15.62 -14.52 -18.95
CA VAL A 246 16.26 -14.50 -17.64
C VAL A 246 17.61 -13.81 -17.69
N VAL A 247 18.28 -13.80 -18.84
CA VAL A 247 19.66 -13.30 -18.97
C VAL A 247 19.77 -12.17 -19.99
N ASP A 248 20.18 -11.01 -19.50
CA ASP A 248 20.70 -9.89 -20.30
C ASP A 248 22.25 -9.77 -20.22
N GLY A 249 22.93 -10.66 -19.47
CA GLY A 249 24.37 -10.63 -19.20
C GLY A 249 25.00 -11.96 -18.71
N VAL A 250 25.93 -11.91 -17.75
CA VAL A 250 26.91 -12.97 -17.42
C VAL A 250 26.35 -14.02 -16.43
N SER A 251 25.28 -14.76 -16.75
CA SER A 251 24.94 -15.96 -15.96
C SER A 251 25.62 -17.19 -16.54
N SER A 252 26.44 -17.85 -15.73
CA SER A 252 27.02 -19.15 -16.10
C SER A 252 26.05 -20.31 -15.82
N GLU A 253 25.11 -20.12 -14.88
CA GLU A 253 24.20 -21.19 -14.45
C GLU A 253 23.09 -21.45 -15.46
N ILE A 254 22.42 -20.43 -15.99
CA ILE A 254 21.26 -20.63 -16.87
C ILE A 254 21.66 -21.28 -18.22
N GLY A 255 22.94 -21.20 -18.59
CA GLY A 255 23.50 -21.82 -19.79
C GLY A 255 23.00 -21.16 -21.08
N SER A 256 22.93 -21.93 -22.17
CA SER A 256 22.60 -21.42 -23.50
C SER A 256 21.11 -21.18 -23.76
N ASN A 257 20.22 -21.58 -22.84
CA ASN A 257 18.78 -21.33 -22.92
C ASN A 257 18.40 -20.24 -21.90
N PRO A 258 18.35 -18.96 -22.30
CA PRO A 258 18.17 -17.85 -21.39
C PRO A 258 16.70 -17.60 -21.03
N TRP A 259 15.78 -18.54 -21.27
CA TRP A 259 14.34 -18.32 -21.07
C TRP A 259 13.79 -19.11 -19.89
N GLN A 260 12.78 -18.53 -19.26
CA GLN A 260 11.90 -19.21 -18.33
C GLN A 260 10.47 -19.10 -18.86
N VAL A 261 9.69 -20.16 -18.70
CA VAL A 261 8.27 -20.19 -19.08
C VAL A 261 7.40 -20.46 -17.85
N GLU A 262 6.30 -19.72 -17.78
CA GLU A 262 5.19 -19.98 -16.87
C GLU A 262 3.95 -20.37 -17.67
N ILE A 263 3.22 -21.37 -17.20
CA ILE A 263 1.90 -21.77 -17.70
C ILE A 263 0.91 -21.67 -16.55
N TYR A 264 -0.31 -21.20 -16.85
CA TYR A 264 -1.40 -21.06 -15.89
C TYR A 264 -2.62 -21.85 -16.33
N SER A 265 -3.30 -22.44 -15.36
CA SER A 265 -4.62 -23.06 -15.51
C SER A 265 -5.57 -22.48 -14.48
N TYR A 266 -6.85 -22.41 -14.83
CA TYR A 266 -7.87 -21.80 -14.00
C TYR A 266 -9.01 -22.78 -13.71
N ASN A 267 -9.66 -22.56 -12.58
CA ASN A 267 -10.88 -23.26 -12.21
C ASN A 267 -12.10 -22.64 -12.92
N SER A 268 -13.28 -23.23 -12.72
CA SER A 268 -14.53 -22.76 -13.36
C SER A 268 -15.00 -21.38 -12.91
N GLU A 269 -14.44 -20.84 -11.83
CA GLU A 269 -14.72 -19.49 -11.30
C GLU A 269 -13.71 -18.45 -11.81
N GLY A 270 -12.74 -18.87 -12.64
CA GLY A 270 -11.70 -17.99 -13.20
C GLY A 270 -10.53 -17.72 -12.24
N GLN A 271 -10.44 -18.45 -11.13
CA GLN A 271 -9.33 -18.35 -10.18
C GLN A 271 -8.17 -19.26 -10.62
N LEU A 272 -6.93 -18.85 -10.32
CA LEU A 272 -5.72 -19.60 -10.66
C LEU A 272 -5.73 -20.95 -9.94
N GLU A 273 -5.80 -22.06 -10.66
CA GLU A 273 -5.81 -23.40 -10.07
C GLU A 273 -4.40 -24.02 -10.04
N ASP A 274 -3.65 -23.85 -11.12
CA ASP A 274 -2.29 -24.36 -11.25
C ASP A 274 -1.38 -23.35 -11.94
N LYS A 275 -0.13 -23.31 -11.51
CA LYS A 275 0.96 -22.56 -12.13
C LYS A 275 2.17 -23.47 -12.26
N TRP A 276 2.79 -23.51 -13.43
CA TRP A 276 4.00 -24.30 -13.67
C TRP A 276 5.12 -23.41 -14.17
N ILE A 277 6.32 -23.58 -13.60
CA ILE A 277 7.51 -22.79 -13.91
C ILE A 277 8.61 -23.72 -14.43
N ARG A 278 9.21 -23.39 -15.58
CA ARG A 278 10.34 -24.15 -16.17
C ARG A 278 11.43 -23.19 -16.63
N THR A 279 12.65 -23.43 -16.19
CA THR A 279 13.81 -22.55 -16.45
C THR A 279 14.85 -23.26 -17.29
N GLY A 280 15.03 -22.79 -18.53
CA GLY A 280 16.10 -23.26 -19.41
C GLY A 280 16.19 -24.78 -19.51
N ASN A 281 17.41 -25.31 -19.31
CA ASN A 281 17.69 -26.75 -19.21
C ASN A 281 17.86 -27.22 -17.74
N LYS A 282 17.39 -26.44 -16.76
CA LYS A 282 17.59 -26.70 -15.33
C LYS A 282 16.39 -27.43 -14.74
N SER A 283 16.21 -28.70 -15.11
CA SER A 283 15.08 -29.51 -14.62
C SER A 283 15.02 -29.66 -13.10
N GLY A 284 16.14 -29.44 -12.38
CA GLY A 284 16.16 -29.42 -10.92
C GLY A 284 15.47 -28.21 -10.29
N TRP A 285 15.12 -27.19 -11.09
CA TRP A 285 14.42 -25.98 -10.67
C TRP A 285 12.95 -25.96 -11.10
N ASP A 286 12.52 -27.01 -11.80
CA ASP A 286 11.13 -27.15 -12.25
C ASP A 286 10.20 -27.07 -11.05
N THR A 287 9.26 -26.13 -11.12
CA THR A 287 8.32 -25.85 -10.04
C THR A 287 6.89 -26.03 -10.50
N ASP A 288 6.10 -26.74 -9.70
CA ASP A 288 4.66 -26.90 -9.87
C ASP A 288 3.94 -26.30 -8.66
N LEU A 289 3.00 -25.41 -8.90
CA LEU A 289 2.17 -24.78 -7.88
C LEU A 289 0.70 -25.13 -8.12
N SER A 290 -0.02 -25.38 -7.04
CA SER A 290 -1.45 -25.67 -7.06
C SER A 290 -2.18 -24.89 -5.98
N TYR A 291 -3.40 -24.47 -6.27
CA TYR A 291 -4.22 -23.62 -5.40
C TYR A 291 -5.64 -24.17 -5.29
N SER A 292 -6.23 -23.97 -4.12
CA SER A 292 -7.68 -24.14 -3.94
C SER A 292 -8.23 -23.03 -3.07
N TYR A 293 -9.51 -22.74 -3.27
CA TYR A 293 -10.17 -21.59 -2.68
C TYR A 293 -11.43 -21.99 -1.92
N ASN A 294 -11.80 -21.19 -0.93
CA ASN A 294 -13.15 -21.25 -0.38
C ASN A 294 -14.14 -20.46 -1.25
N ARG A 295 -15.43 -20.44 -0.84
CA ARG A 295 -16.49 -19.74 -1.58
C ARG A 295 -16.36 -18.21 -1.57
N GLN A 296 -15.51 -17.67 -0.73
CA GLN A 296 -15.18 -16.23 -0.66
C GLN A 296 -14.00 -15.88 -1.58
N GLY A 297 -13.37 -16.87 -2.20
CA GLY A 297 -12.20 -16.69 -3.05
C GLY A 297 -10.88 -16.57 -2.29
N GLU A 298 -10.87 -16.91 -1.00
CA GLU A 298 -9.65 -16.95 -0.18
C GLU A 298 -8.92 -18.28 -0.41
N ILE A 299 -7.59 -18.26 -0.53
CA ILE A 299 -6.77 -19.46 -0.74
C ILE A 299 -6.84 -20.33 0.52
N ILE A 300 -7.31 -21.57 0.41
CA ILE A 300 -7.35 -22.53 1.52
C ILE A 300 -6.26 -23.59 1.43
N THR A 301 -5.64 -23.78 0.27
CA THR A 301 -4.45 -24.63 0.11
C THR A 301 -3.56 -24.07 -0.98
N ARG A 302 -2.25 -24.05 -0.73
CA ARG A 302 -1.20 -23.81 -1.72
C ARG A 302 -0.19 -24.93 -1.66
N GLY A 303 -0.06 -25.70 -2.74
CA GLY A 303 1.00 -26.69 -2.92
C GLY A 303 2.14 -26.10 -3.74
N VAL A 304 3.38 -26.35 -3.33
CA VAL A 304 4.60 -26.00 -4.07
C VAL A 304 5.46 -27.25 -4.15
N THR A 305 5.78 -27.67 -5.37
CA THR A 305 6.68 -28.80 -5.64
C THR A 305 7.86 -28.29 -6.45
N VAL A 306 9.08 -28.43 -5.92
CA VAL A 306 10.34 -28.04 -6.56
C VAL A 306 11.19 -29.30 -6.73
N GLY A 307 11.36 -29.76 -7.97
CA GLY A 307 12.00 -31.05 -8.24
C GLY A 307 11.29 -32.20 -7.49
N SER A 308 11.97 -32.83 -6.52
CA SER A 308 11.41 -33.89 -5.68
C SER A 308 10.88 -33.43 -4.33
N GLN A 309 11.04 -32.16 -3.99
CA GLN A 309 10.63 -31.59 -2.71
C GLN A 309 9.23 -31.00 -2.84
N SER A 310 8.40 -31.11 -1.81
CA SER A 310 7.05 -30.54 -1.83
C SER A 310 6.66 -30.01 -0.48
N LEU A 311 5.92 -28.90 -0.48
CA LEU A 311 5.26 -28.34 0.69
C LEU A 311 3.84 -27.93 0.32
N TYR A 312 2.88 -28.35 1.14
CA TYR A 312 1.50 -27.93 1.07
C TYR A 312 1.20 -27.09 2.30
N GLN A 313 0.83 -25.84 2.08
CA GLN A 313 0.31 -24.95 3.12
C GLN A 313 -1.21 -24.91 3.07
N PHE A 314 -1.85 -24.99 4.22
CA PHE A 314 -3.31 -24.92 4.37
C PHE A 314 -3.67 -23.73 5.23
N TYR A 315 -4.71 -22.98 4.83
CA TYR A 315 -5.11 -21.74 5.47
C TYR A 315 -6.50 -21.88 6.05
N GLU A 316 -6.70 -21.33 7.24
CA GLU A 316 -8.01 -21.15 7.84
C GLU A 316 -8.27 -19.67 8.07
N TYR A 317 -9.53 -19.28 7.90
CA TYR A 317 -9.99 -17.91 8.11
C TYR A 317 -11.10 -17.91 9.15
N ASN A 318 -11.15 -16.86 9.96
CA ASN A 318 -12.24 -16.66 10.90
C ASN A 318 -13.51 -16.17 10.18
N GLN A 319 -14.61 -15.99 10.94
CA GLN A 319 -15.90 -15.54 10.39
C GLN A 319 -15.89 -14.14 9.75
N ARG A 320 -14.81 -13.36 9.94
CA ARG A 320 -14.59 -12.04 9.33
C ARG A 320 -13.74 -12.09 8.06
N GLY A 321 -13.24 -13.26 7.66
CA GLY A 321 -12.31 -13.41 6.53
C GLY A 321 -10.85 -13.07 6.87
N LEU A 322 -10.49 -13.03 8.16
CA LEU A 322 -9.08 -12.81 8.58
C LEU A 322 -8.41 -14.17 8.79
N LEU A 323 -7.17 -14.32 8.33
CA LEU A 323 -6.38 -15.54 8.42
C LEU A 323 -6.19 -15.98 9.89
N SER A 324 -6.83 -17.06 10.33
CA SER A 324 -6.75 -17.52 11.71
C SER A 324 -5.64 -18.54 11.95
N ALA A 325 -5.22 -19.31 10.94
CA ALA A 325 -4.15 -20.28 11.10
C ALA A 325 -3.54 -20.72 9.77
N VAL A 326 -2.25 -21.07 9.81
CA VAL A 326 -1.52 -21.70 8.70
C VAL A 326 -0.94 -23.03 9.17
N TYR A 327 -1.16 -24.05 8.37
CA TYR A 327 -0.64 -25.41 8.58
C TYR A 327 0.28 -25.75 7.42
N ALA A 328 1.29 -26.59 7.63
CA ALA A 328 2.15 -27.03 6.54
C ALA A 328 2.54 -28.50 6.65
N HIS A 329 2.63 -29.20 5.53
CA HIS A 329 3.09 -30.58 5.47
C HIS A 329 3.68 -30.92 4.09
N THR A 330 4.55 -31.93 4.02
CA THR A 330 5.19 -32.36 2.75
C THR A 330 4.27 -33.19 1.85
N THR A 331 3.08 -33.51 2.34
CA THR A 331 2.01 -34.20 1.58
C THR A 331 0.75 -33.35 1.60
N ASN A 332 -0.11 -33.55 0.59
CA ASN A 332 -1.40 -32.87 0.49
C ASN A 332 -2.44 -33.43 1.49
N SER A 333 -2.07 -33.41 2.76
CA SER A 333 -2.89 -33.81 3.89
C SER A 333 -2.65 -32.82 5.02
N LYS A 334 -3.66 -32.03 5.34
CA LYS A 334 -3.58 -31.03 6.41
C LYS A 334 -3.22 -31.69 7.74
N PRO A 335 -2.15 -31.26 8.44
CA PRO A 335 -1.78 -31.79 9.74
C PRO A 335 -2.70 -31.27 10.85
N LEU A 336 -2.63 -31.88 12.04
CA LEU A 336 -3.45 -31.48 13.20
C LEU A 336 -2.96 -30.21 13.88
N ALA A 337 -1.65 -29.96 13.88
CA ALA A 337 -1.04 -28.79 14.52
C ALA A 337 -0.76 -27.73 13.45
N ALA A 338 -1.13 -26.49 13.76
CA ALA A 338 -0.76 -25.33 12.96
C ALA A 338 0.74 -25.04 13.10
N GLU A 339 1.32 -24.45 12.07
CA GLU A 339 2.64 -23.83 12.13
C GLU A 339 2.55 -22.46 12.80
N VAL A 340 1.45 -21.74 12.56
CA VAL A 340 1.12 -20.47 13.23
C VAL A 340 -0.39 -20.28 13.32
N SER A 341 -0.86 -19.67 14.41
CA SER A 341 -2.25 -19.22 14.60
C SER A 341 -2.30 -17.75 14.97
N TYR A 342 -3.39 -17.07 14.60
CA TYR A 342 -3.60 -15.65 14.83
C TYR A 342 -4.90 -15.41 15.59
N SER A 343 -4.84 -14.60 16.65
CA SER A 343 -6.01 -13.96 17.24
C SER A 343 -6.06 -12.49 16.80
N TYR A 344 -7.25 -11.91 16.88
CA TYR A 344 -7.48 -10.53 16.43
C TYR A 344 -8.30 -9.74 17.42
N THR A 345 -7.97 -8.46 17.54
CA THR A 345 -8.76 -7.49 18.28
C THR A 345 -10.13 -7.29 17.61
N ALA A 346 -11.03 -6.60 18.29
CA ALA A 346 -12.32 -6.22 17.72
C ALA A 346 -12.18 -5.32 16.46
N THR A 347 -11.11 -4.53 16.37
CA THR A 347 -10.80 -3.66 15.22
C THR A 347 -10.23 -4.46 14.05
N GLY A 348 -9.64 -5.63 14.31
CA GLY A 348 -9.06 -6.53 13.31
C GLY A 348 -7.54 -6.49 13.22
N ALA A 349 -6.88 -5.75 14.13
CA ALA A 349 -5.45 -5.85 14.35
C ALA A 349 -5.11 -7.21 14.98
N ILE A 350 -3.87 -7.68 14.80
CA ILE A 350 -3.40 -8.95 15.36
C ILE A 350 -3.27 -8.79 16.88
N ASP A 351 -3.96 -9.60 17.65
CA ASP A 351 -3.92 -9.57 19.12
C ASP A 351 -2.84 -10.52 19.66
N GLN A 352 -2.69 -11.67 19.01
CA GLN A 352 -1.69 -12.68 19.36
C GLN A 352 -1.26 -13.46 18.12
N ILE A 353 0.01 -13.84 18.08
CA ILE A 353 0.55 -14.85 17.16
C ILE A 353 1.05 -16.03 17.99
N ASP A 354 0.52 -17.22 17.76
CA ASP A 354 0.97 -18.46 18.42
C ASP A 354 1.70 -19.33 17.38
N TYR A 355 3.03 -19.41 17.49
CA TYR A 355 3.83 -20.34 16.69
C TYR A 355 3.80 -21.74 17.31
N LYS A 356 3.91 -22.75 16.44
CA LYS A 356 3.99 -24.15 16.83
C LYS A 356 5.00 -24.37 17.96
N GLY A 357 4.57 -25.08 18.99
CA GLY A 357 5.34 -25.25 20.23
C GLY A 357 4.95 -24.27 21.34
N SER A 358 3.88 -23.48 21.14
CA SER A 358 3.33 -22.48 22.08
C SER A 358 4.33 -21.35 22.36
N LYS A 359 4.66 -20.62 21.29
CA LYS A 359 5.51 -19.42 21.35
C LYS A 359 4.64 -18.23 21.00
N ASP A 360 3.97 -17.73 22.03
CA ASP A 360 3.03 -16.64 21.89
C ASP A 360 3.78 -15.32 21.77
N VAL A 361 3.38 -14.52 20.79
CA VAL A 361 3.70 -13.10 20.65
C VAL A 361 2.42 -12.33 20.89
N ASP A 362 2.33 -11.69 22.05
CA ASP A 362 1.18 -10.89 22.44
C ASP A 362 1.36 -9.45 21.95
N TYR A 363 0.28 -8.84 21.45
CA TYR A 363 0.28 -7.44 21.03
C TYR A 363 -0.67 -6.63 21.91
N ALA A 364 -0.20 -5.50 22.42
CA ALA A 364 -1.05 -4.48 23.00
C ALA A 364 -1.06 -3.24 22.12
N TYR A 365 -2.17 -2.51 22.16
CA TYR A 365 -2.38 -1.34 21.32
C TYR A 365 -2.83 -0.15 22.14
N THR A 366 -2.41 1.03 21.72
CA THR A 366 -2.99 2.28 22.18
C THR A 366 -4.46 2.36 21.77
N ILE A 367 -5.20 3.31 22.34
CA ILE A 367 -6.60 3.59 21.94
C ILE A 367 -6.76 4.00 20.46
N ARG A 368 -5.66 4.30 19.76
CA ARG A 368 -5.61 4.64 18.32
C ARG A 368 -5.25 3.44 17.44
N ASP A 369 -5.23 2.21 17.99
CA ASP A 369 -4.79 0.98 17.34
C ASP A 369 -3.31 1.03 16.87
N TRP A 370 -2.45 1.79 17.57
CA TRP A 370 -0.98 1.75 17.36
C TRP A 370 -0.35 0.72 18.28
N VAL A 371 0.68 0.00 17.83
CA VAL A 371 1.31 -1.11 18.59
C VAL A 371 2.08 -0.54 19.78
N GLU A 372 1.54 -0.65 20.98
CA GLU A 372 2.17 -0.13 22.20
C GLU A 372 3.16 -1.14 22.78
N GLU A 373 2.86 -2.43 22.69
CA GLU A 373 3.68 -3.49 23.28
C GLU A 373 3.65 -4.75 22.41
N ILE A 374 4.80 -5.41 22.28
CA ILE A 374 4.98 -6.74 21.66
C ILE A 374 5.63 -7.60 22.71
N ASN A 375 4.90 -8.54 23.32
CA ASN A 375 5.25 -9.21 24.58
C ASN A 375 5.58 -8.23 25.71
N SER A 376 5.39 -8.65 26.96
CA SER A 376 5.70 -7.72 28.05
C SER A 376 7.20 -7.45 28.15
N ILE A 377 7.62 -6.17 28.21
CA ILE A 377 9.04 -5.80 28.28
C ILE A 377 9.74 -6.42 29.51
N GLY A 378 9.00 -6.65 30.61
CA GLY A 378 9.51 -7.33 31.81
C GLY A 378 9.48 -8.86 31.75
N SER A 379 8.81 -9.42 30.75
CA SER A 379 8.63 -10.87 30.55
C SER A 379 8.57 -11.18 29.05
N PRO A 380 9.72 -11.16 28.35
CA PRO A 380 9.80 -11.26 26.88
C PRO A 380 9.51 -12.67 26.33
N ASN A 381 8.76 -13.49 27.07
CA ASN A 381 8.43 -14.88 26.78
C ASN A 381 9.64 -15.76 26.38
N GLY A 382 10.84 -15.37 26.83
CA GLY A 382 12.10 -16.04 26.51
C GLY A 382 12.62 -15.80 25.08
N ASN A 383 12.10 -14.83 24.32
CA ASN A 383 12.60 -14.50 22.98
C ASN A 383 12.83 -13.00 22.73
N PHE A 384 11.78 -12.20 22.64
CA PHE A 384 11.83 -10.79 22.26
C PHE A 384 10.62 -10.06 22.84
N ALA A 385 10.85 -8.85 23.35
CA ALA A 385 9.79 -7.90 23.63
C ALA A 385 10.14 -6.50 23.13
N ALA A 386 9.09 -5.72 22.84
CA ALA A 386 9.20 -4.31 22.52
C ALA A 386 8.09 -3.50 23.19
N TYR A 387 8.39 -2.24 23.50
CA TYR A 387 7.41 -1.26 23.98
C TYR A 387 7.66 0.10 23.30
N TYR A 388 6.59 0.76 22.87
CA TYR A 388 6.67 1.99 22.07
C TYR A 388 5.89 3.12 22.73
N ASP A 389 6.56 4.28 22.87
CA ASP A 389 5.91 5.55 23.16
C ASP A 389 5.79 6.35 21.87
N TYR A 390 4.75 7.19 21.79
CA TYR A 390 4.43 7.98 20.62
C TYR A 390 4.40 9.48 20.93
N THR A 391 4.67 10.30 19.93
CA THR A 391 4.26 11.71 19.92
C THR A 391 2.76 11.81 19.65
N ASP A 392 2.17 12.99 19.87
CA ASP A 392 0.73 13.17 19.70
C ASP A 392 0.25 12.90 18.27
N ASN A 393 1.07 13.22 17.27
CA ASN A 393 0.84 12.95 15.83
C ASN A 393 1.25 11.52 15.39
N GLY A 394 1.76 10.71 16.33
CA GLY A 394 2.03 9.28 16.18
C GLY A 394 3.33 8.89 15.50
N ASN A 395 4.34 9.77 15.50
CA ASN A 395 5.71 9.29 15.37
C ASN A 395 6.10 8.49 16.61
N VAL A 396 6.95 7.48 16.45
CA VAL A 396 7.51 6.75 17.59
C VAL A 396 8.48 7.68 18.31
N SER A 397 8.19 8.09 19.54
CA SER A 397 9.07 8.94 20.35
C SER A 397 10.09 8.13 21.13
N LYS A 398 9.78 6.86 21.43
CA LYS A 398 10.70 5.93 22.08
C LYS A 398 10.36 4.50 21.69
N ALA A 399 11.39 3.66 21.49
CA ALA A 399 11.24 2.22 21.38
C ALA A 399 12.15 1.54 22.41
N GLN A 400 11.58 0.68 23.24
CA GLN A 400 12.30 -0.19 24.17
C GLN A 400 12.32 -1.60 23.59
N PHE A 401 13.44 -2.29 23.74
CA PHE A 401 13.63 -3.65 23.25
C PHE A 401 14.28 -4.51 24.33
N HIS A 402 13.79 -5.74 24.47
CA HIS A 402 14.36 -6.73 25.37
C HIS A 402 14.56 -8.04 24.61
N ASN A 403 15.82 -8.42 24.42
CA ASN A 403 16.23 -9.67 23.81
C ASN A 403 17.12 -10.47 24.78
N PRO A 404 16.57 -11.42 25.55
CA PRO A 404 17.28 -12.14 26.63
C PRO A 404 18.51 -12.93 26.16
N GLN A 405 18.61 -13.23 24.87
CA GLN A 405 19.69 -14.01 24.28
C GLN A 405 20.80 -13.16 23.69
N ASN A 406 20.66 -11.83 23.69
CA ASN A 406 21.72 -10.94 23.27
C ASN A 406 22.92 -11.05 24.24
N GLN A 407 24.13 -11.20 23.69
CA GLN A 407 25.32 -11.57 24.47
C GLN A 407 25.99 -10.38 25.18
N ILE A 408 25.55 -9.15 24.90
CA ILE A 408 26.09 -7.97 25.59
C ILE A 408 25.48 -7.88 27.01
N THR A 409 26.27 -8.31 27.99
CA THR A 409 25.87 -8.36 29.40
C THR A 409 25.40 -6.99 29.90
N GLY A 410 24.14 -6.89 30.35
CA GLY A 410 23.54 -5.64 30.86
C GLY A 410 22.94 -4.72 29.78
N HIS A 411 22.92 -5.17 28.52
CA HIS A 411 22.32 -4.48 27.37
C HIS A 411 21.34 -5.36 26.60
N ASP A 412 20.90 -6.47 27.20
CA ASP A 412 19.79 -7.31 26.74
C ASP A 412 18.47 -6.54 26.73
N HIS A 413 18.33 -5.54 27.61
CA HIS A 413 17.26 -4.56 27.63
C HIS A 413 17.80 -3.14 27.37
N TYR A 414 17.35 -2.53 26.28
CA TYR A 414 17.74 -1.18 25.86
C TYR A 414 16.56 -0.36 25.35
N HIS A 415 16.78 0.93 25.12
CA HIS A 415 15.84 1.78 24.41
C HIS A 415 16.54 2.72 23.44
N GLN A 416 15.77 3.25 22.50
CA GLN A 416 16.13 4.39 21.66
C GLN A 416 15.06 5.46 21.83
N SER A 417 15.47 6.69 22.05
CA SER A 417 14.60 7.87 22.09
C SER A 417 14.77 8.65 20.81
N PHE A 418 13.67 8.99 20.14
CA PHE A 418 13.69 9.58 18.81
C PHE A 418 13.24 11.03 18.84
N THR A 419 13.91 11.86 18.04
CA THR A 419 13.51 13.25 17.80
C THR A 419 13.23 13.48 16.33
N TYR A 420 12.35 14.44 16.02
CA TYR A 420 11.94 14.75 14.66
C TYR A 420 11.93 16.26 14.42
N ASP A 421 12.09 16.67 13.17
CA ASP A 421 11.83 18.04 12.74
C ASP A 421 10.35 18.28 12.36
N GLY A 422 10.01 19.51 11.97
CA GLY A 422 8.63 19.91 11.61
C GLY A 422 8.06 19.22 10.36
N LEU A 423 8.88 18.47 9.62
CA LEU A 423 8.48 17.62 8.49
C LEU A 423 8.35 16.15 8.89
N ASN A 424 8.40 15.85 10.20
CA ASN A 424 8.40 14.50 10.77
C ASN A 424 9.58 13.63 10.30
N ARG A 425 10.74 14.25 10.01
CA ARG A 425 11.97 13.54 9.64
C ARG A 425 12.81 13.29 10.88
N LEU A 426 13.37 12.08 10.98
CA LEU A 426 14.17 11.66 12.14
C LEU A 426 15.44 12.53 12.28
N THR A 427 15.64 13.20 13.42
CA THR A 427 16.83 14.04 13.70
C THR A 427 17.83 13.39 14.64
N SER A 428 17.38 12.49 15.52
CA SER A 428 18.23 11.64 16.33
C SER A 428 17.53 10.36 16.78
N ALA A 429 18.32 9.34 17.10
CA ALA A 429 17.95 8.17 17.87
C ALA A 429 19.01 7.97 18.96
N ASP A 430 18.67 8.37 20.18
CA ASP A 430 19.56 8.36 21.34
C ASP A 430 19.36 7.04 22.10
N TYR A 431 20.42 6.26 22.22
CA TYR A 431 20.41 4.96 22.86
C TYR A 431 20.48 5.09 24.39
N GLY A 432 19.88 4.11 25.04
CA GLY A 432 19.93 3.99 26.49
C GLY A 432 19.86 2.57 26.99
N THR A 433 20.44 2.32 28.16
CA THR A 433 20.37 1.02 28.84
C THR A 433 19.22 0.97 29.83
N GLY A 434 18.54 -0.18 29.91
CA GLY A 434 17.33 -0.33 30.70
C GLY A 434 16.21 0.63 30.24
N SER A 435 15.41 1.12 31.19
CA SER A 435 14.20 1.92 30.88
C SER A 435 14.39 3.45 30.88
N SER A 436 15.50 3.99 31.41
CA SER A 436 15.62 5.45 31.64
C SER A 436 17.04 6.04 31.71
N GLY A 437 18.10 5.32 31.31
CA GLY A 437 19.47 5.87 31.27
C GLY A 437 19.96 6.16 29.85
N SER A 438 20.59 7.33 29.61
CA SER A 438 21.25 7.66 28.34
C SER A 438 22.63 7.03 28.24
N SER A 439 23.03 6.58 27.07
CA SER A 439 24.37 6.03 26.84
C SER A 439 24.84 6.27 25.40
N PRO A 440 26.11 6.63 25.16
CA PRO A 440 26.58 6.92 23.80
C PRO A 440 26.72 5.68 22.90
N TYR A 441 26.33 4.49 23.35
CA TYR A 441 26.49 3.28 22.54
C TYR A 441 25.44 3.27 21.44
N PHE A 442 25.79 3.04 20.19
CA PHE A 442 24.81 2.96 19.09
C PHE A 442 23.95 4.21 18.88
N ASP A 443 24.39 5.38 19.35
CA ASP A 443 23.71 6.65 19.08
C ASP A 443 23.72 6.93 17.57
N LEU A 444 22.57 7.38 17.04
CA LEU A 444 22.47 7.94 15.69
C LEU A 444 22.01 9.39 15.82
N THR A 445 22.94 10.32 15.73
CA THR A 445 22.67 11.75 15.96
C THR A 445 23.07 12.58 14.75
N GLY A 446 22.83 13.89 14.79
CA GLY A 446 23.30 14.81 13.76
C GLY A 446 22.65 14.59 12.38
N LEU A 447 21.52 13.89 12.32
CA LEU A 447 20.74 13.73 11.10
C LEU A 447 20.20 15.10 10.70
N THR A 448 20.66 15.60 9.56
CA THR A 448 20.25 16.89 9.00
C THR A 448 19.83 16.70 7.56
N TYR A 449 18.98 17.60 7.05
CA TYR A 449 18.38 17.47 5.74
C TYR A 449 18.31 18.79 4.96
N ASP A 450 18.40 18.68 3.64
CA ASP A 450 17.96 19.76 2.75
C ASP A 450 16.42 19.83 2.66
N ASP A 451 15.90 20.73 1.84
CA ASP A 451 14.44 20.97 1.75
C ASP A 451 13.70 19.87 0.99
N ALA A 452 14.39 19.08 0.16
CA ALA A 452 13.81 17.92 -0.53
C ALA A 452 13.96 16.62 0.29
N GLY A 453 14.56 16.68 1.48
CA GLY A 453 14.76 15.51 2.33
C GLY A 453 15.98 14.67 1.94
N ASN A 454 16.98 15.22 1.26
CA ASN A 454 18.27 14.57 1.18
C ASN A 454 19.01 14.72 2.51
N LEU A 455 19.61 13.64 3.03
CA LEU A 455 20.49 13.69 4.20
C LEU A 455 21.71 14.58 3.90
N THR A 456 22.02 15.54 4.77
CA THR A 456 23.19 16.42 4.68
C THR A 456 24.26 16.12 5.71
N GLY A 457 23.90 15.39 6.78
CA GLY A 457 24.83 14.96 7.82
C GLY A 457 24.28 13.80 8.63
N LEU A 458 25.18 12.98 9.20
CA LEU A 458 24.88 11.82 10.04
C LEU A 458 26.05 11.55 10.97
N LYS A 459 25.79 11.25 12.24
CA LYS A 459 26.77 10.76 13.20
C LYS A 459 26.34 9.44 13.81
N ARG A 460 27.25 8.48 13.90
CA ARG A 460 26.96 7.14 14.41
C ARG A 460 28.03 6.71 15.40
N ASP A 461 27.60 6.22 16.55
CA ASP A 461 28.46 5.59 17.54
C ASP A 461 28.32 4.06 17.51
N ASP A 462 29.36 3.32 17.91
CA ASP A 462 29.40 1.84 17.93
C ASP A 462 29.04 1.23 19.30
N ASP A 463 29.34 -0.08 19.48
CA ASP A 463 29.13 -0.84 20.72
C ASP A 463 30.08 -0.44 21.86
N THR A 464 31.07 0.41 21.58
CA THR A 464 31.99 1.01 22.56
C THR A 464 31.66 2.46 22.88
N GLY A 465 30.68 3.04 22.18
CA GLY A 465 30.29 4.44 22.30
C GLY A 465 31.31 5.37 21.63
N SER A 466 32.10 4.83 20.71
CA SER A 466 33.04 5.57 19.89
C SER A 466 32.33 6.03 18.62
N LEU A 467 32.55 7.28 18.24
CA LEU A 467 32.08 7.83 16.96
C LEU A 467 32.79 7.13 15.81
N ILE A 468 32.03 6.35 15.03
CA ILE A 468 32.49 5.59 13.87
C ILE A 468 32.10 6.24 12.55
N ASP A 469 31.08 7.10 12.55
CA ASP A 469 30.73 7.91 11.39
C ASP A 469 30.50 9.36 11.80
N ASN A 470 31.02 10.29 10.99
CA ASN A 470 30.69 11.72 11.03
C ASN A 470 30.56 12.23 9.59
N LEU A 471 29.52 11.73 8.92
CA LEU A 471 29.30 11.91 7.48
C LEU A 471 28.76 13.30 7.18
N SER A 472 29.28 13.90 6.12
CA SER A 472 28.72 15.08 5.45
C SER A 472 28.45 14.74 3.99
N TYR A 473 27.25 15.05 3.51
CA TYR A 473 26.80 14.68 2.17
C TYR A 473 26.82 15.90 1.23
N SER A 474 27.26 15.69 -0.01
CA SER A 474 27.29 16.72 -1.04
C SER A 474 26.51 16.28 -2.28
N TYR A 475 25.62 17.13 -2.78
CA TYR A 475 24.72 16.82 -3.90
C TYR A 475 25.01 17.70 -5.11
N GLY A 476 24.62 17.21 -6.29
CA GLY A 476 24.71 17.98 -7.53
C GLY A 476 23.83 19.22 -7.49
N SER A 477 24.23 20.27 -8.22
CA SER A 477 23.42 21.48 -8.35
C SER A 477 22.06 21.16 -8.98
N ASN A 478 20.97 21.50 -8.29
CA ASN A 478 19.58 21.19 -8.70
C ASN A 478 19.34 19.69 -8.99
N SER A 479 19.93 18.81 -8.19
CA SER A 479 19.78 17.36 -8.29
C SER A 479 19.80 16.73 -6.89
N ASN A 480 19.12 15.61 -6.76
CA ASN A 480 19.12 14.76 -5.57
C ASN A 480 20.16 13.63 -5.65
N ARG A 481 20.99 13.60 -6.70
CA ARG A 481 22.10 12.64 -6.84
C ARG A 481 23.24 13.02 -5.90
N LEU A 482 23.54 12.14 -4.95
CA LEU A 482 24.67 12.27 -4.01
C LEU A 482 25.98 12.24 -4.81
N GLN A 483 26.79 13.29 -4.77
CA GLN A 483 28.07 13.37 -5.48
C GLN A 483 29.22 12.80 -4.66
N SER A 484 29.26 13.13 -3.36
CA SER A 484 30.28 12.65 -2.45
C SER A 484 29.80 12.67 -1.01
N ILE A 485 30.43 11.82 -0.20
CA ILE A 485 30.43 11.94 1.26
C ILE A 485 31.84 12.20 1.73
N SER A 486 31.96 12.96 2.82
CA SER A 486 33.18 13.03 3.61
C SER A 486 32.91 12.51 5.01
N ASP A 487 33.77 11.66 5.52
CA ASP A 487 33.73 11.16 6.88
C ASP A 487 34.74 11.92 7.77
N GLY A 488 34.23 12.50 8.85
CA GLY A 488 35.03 13.27 9.80
C GLY A 488 35.78 12.41 10.83
N VAL A 489 35.66 11.09 10.75
CA VAL A 489 36.41 10.13 11.58
C VAL A 489 37.22 9.17 10.70
N SER A 490 37.87 8.18 11.31
CA SER A 490 38.73 7.23 10.60
C SER A 490 37.98 5.93 10.37
N ALA A 491 38.18 5.35 9.18
CA ALA A 491 37.60 4.06 8.82
C ALA A 491 37.84 2.99 9.88
N THR A 492 36.78 2.26 10.18
CA THR A 492 36.77 1.06 11.01
C THR A 492 37.17 -0.17 10.20
N SER A 493 37.21 -1.34 10.85
CA SER A 493 37.42 -2.62 10.15
C SER A 493 36.15 -3.18 9.50
N GLU A 494 35.01 -2.54 9.70
CA GLU A 494 33.72 -3.02 9.24
C GLU A 494 33.56 -2.77 7.73
N SER A 495 33.10 -3.77 6.99
CA SER A 495 33.01 -3.66 5.52
C SER A 495 31.97 -2.62 5.07
N TRP A 496 30.86 -2.54 5.81
CA TRP A 496 29.73 -1.64 5.59
C TRP A 496 30.00 -0.19 6.02
N ASP A 497 31.16 0.09 6.61
CA ASP A 497 31.51 1.43 7.07
C ASP A 497 31.54 2.45 5.93
N ALA A 498 30.94 3.61 6.17
CA ALA A 498 30.79 4.67 5.19
C ALA A 498 32.01 5.61 5.24
N GLU A 499 32.94 5.41 4.30
CA GLU A 499 34.16 6.20 4.21
C GLU A 499 34.03 7.38 3.22
N ASP A 500 35.02 8.26 3.17
CA ASP A 500 35.19 9.25 2.09
C ASP A 500 34.97 8.60 0.71
N ALA A 501 33.88 8.99 0.04
CA ALA A 501 33.49 8.37 -1.22
C ALA A 501 32.89 9.36 -2.21
N SER A 502 33.08 9.05 -3.48
CA SER A 502 32.47 9.72 -4.63
C SER A 502 31.57 8.74 -5.38
N PHE A 503 30.47 9.25 -5.93
CA PHE A 503 29.41 8.44 -6.50
C PHE A 503 29.18 8.79 -7.97
N GLY A 504 29.07 7.77 -8.82
CA GLY A 504 28.76 7.89 -10.24
C GLY A 504 27.32 7.48 -10.52
N TYR A 505 26.69 8.05 -11.55
CA TYR A 505 25.33 7.69 -11.97
C TYR A 505 25.24 7.56 -13.49
N ASP A 506 24.34 6.69 -13.95
CA ASP A 506 23.95 6.67 -15.36
C ASP A 506 22.95 7.79 -15.69
N ALA A 507 22.59 7.89 -16.97
CA ALA A 507 21.68 8.93 -17.44
C ALA A 507 20.27 8.83 -16.81
N ASN A 508 19.85 7.63 -16.38
CA ASN A 508 18.56 7.36 -15.74
C ASN A 508 18.58 7.62 -14.23
N GLY A 509 19.73 7.99 -13.66
CA GLY A 509 19.86 8.28 -12.24
C GLY A 509 20.13 7.06 -11.38
N ASN A 510 20.53 5.95 -11.97
CA ASN A 510 20.95 4.78 -11.19
C ASN A 510 22.41 4.93 -10.77
N LEU A 511 22.74 4.61 -9.53
CA LEU A 511 24.12 4.59 -9.04
C LEU A 511 24.96 3.60 -9.87
N THR A 512 26.08 4.03 -10.45
CA THR A 512 26.97 3.14 -11.22
C THR A 512 28.27 2.84 -10.50
N SER A 513 28.67 3.62 -9.50
CA SER A 513 29.95 3.41 -8.81
C SER A 513 29.99 4.15 -7.49
N GLN A 514 30.73 3.61 -6.53
CA GLN A 514 31.09 4.22 -5.26
C GLN A 514 32.59 4.01 -5.05
N SER A 515 33.39 5.07 -5.09
CA SER A 515 34.84 4.93 -4.99
C SER A 515 35.26 4.17 -3.72
N GLY A 516 36.17 3.20 -3.87
CA GLY A 516 36.65 2.38 -2.76
C GLY A 516 35.82 1.11 -2.51
N LYS A 517 34.52 1.10 -2.85
CA LYS A 517 33.62 -0.04 -2.58
C LYS A 517 33.09 -0.67 -3.88
N ILE A 518 32.47 0.10 -4.77
CA ILE A 518 31.83 -0.40 -6.00
C ILE A 518 32.48 0.21 -7.24
N SER A 519 33.08 -0.63 -8.09
CA SER A 519 33.75 -0.19 -9.32
C SER A 519 32.77 0.06 -10.47
N ASN A 520 31.72 -0.76 -10.57
CA ASN A 520 30.66 -0.61 -11.55
C ASN A 520 29.36 -1.27 -11.06
N ILE A 521 28.21 -0.71 -11.41
CA ILE A 521 26.91 -1.38 -11.37
C ILE A 521 26.33 -1.34 -12.76
N SER A 522 26.02 -2.50 -13.33
CA SER A 522 25.28 -2.59 -14.59
C SER A 522 23.81 -2.83 -14.32
N TYR A 523 22.96 -2.38 -15.25
CA TYR A 523 21.51 -2.37 -15.10
C TYR A 523 20.84 -2.94 -16.35
N ASP A 524 19.70 -3.61 -16.15
CA ASP A 524 18.84 -4.01 -17.25
C ASP A 524 18.01 -2.83 -17.81
N PHE A 525 17.22 -3.12 -18.84
CA PHE A 525 16.37 -2.13 -19.52
C PHE A 525 15.21 -1.59 -18.66
N ARG A 526 14.98 -2.13 -17.47
CA ARG A 526 13.99 -1.68 -16.48
C ARG A 526 14.65 -0.91 -15.34
N ASN A 527 15.94 -0.63 -15.44
CA ASN A 527 16.75 0.00 -14.40
C ASN A 527 16.89 -0.87 -13.13
N LEU A 528 16.85 -2.20 -13.25
CA LEU A 528 17.19 -3.12 -12.15
C LEU A 528 18.67 -3.51 -12.20
N PRO A 529 19.41 -3.51 -11.07
CA PRO A 529 20.84 -3.85 -11.05
C PRO A 529 21.10 -5.31 -11.41
N VAL A 530 21.90 -5.59 -12.43
CA VAL A 530 22.21 -6.98 -12.85
C VAL A 530 23.60 -7.45 -12.46
N GLU A 531 24.53 -6.54 -12.20
CA GLU A 531 25.88 -6.89 -11.75
C GLU A 531 26.47 -5.76 -10.91
N PHE A 532 26.90 -6.09 -9.70
CA PHE A 532 27.74 -5.26 -8.84
C PHE A 532 29.18 -5.74 -8.99
N SER A 533 30.00 -4.94 -9.66
CA SER A 533 31.44 -5.18 -9.77
C SER A 533 32.16 -4.52 -8.60
N MET A 534 32.64 -5.33 -7.66
CA MET A 534 33.19 -4.84 -6.40
C MET A 534 34.64 -4.35 -6.57
N SER A 535 35.01 -3.28 -5.86
CA SER A 535 36.41 -2.78 -5.87
C SER A 535 37.35 -3.74 -5.11
N GLY A 536 36.80 -4.49 -4.16
CA GLY A 536 37.40 -5.64 -3.51
C GLY A 536 36.31 -6.61 -3.06
N GLY A 537 36.56 -7.92 -3.15
CA GLY A 537 35.54 -8.95 -2.91
C GLY A 537 35.06 -9.62 -4.19
N ALA A 538 33.95 -10.36 -4.10
CA ALA A 538 33.35 -11.07 -5.23
C ALA A 538 32.28 -10.20 -5.90
N ASP A 539 32.25 -10.19 -7.23
CA ASP A 539 31.15 -9.58 -7.97
C ASP A 539 29.83 -10.32 -7.70
N VAL A 540 28.73 -9.58 -7.67
CA VAL A 540 27.39 -10.12 -7.42
C VAL A 540 26.52 -9.91 -8.65
N VAL A 541 25.98 -10.97 -9.21
CA VAL A 541 25.13 -10.95 -10.40
C VAL A 541 23.69 -11.29 -10.01
N ALA A 542 22.72 -10.51 -10.49
CA ALA A 542 21.30 -10.73 -10.25
C ALA A 542 20.53 -10.86 -11.58
N ASN A 543 19.53 -11.73 -11.60
CA ASN A 543 18.62 -11.87 -12.73
C ASN A 543 17.16 -11.82 -12.26
N TYR A 544 16.30 -11.30 -13.14
CA TYR A 544 14.92 -10.94 -12.80
C TYR A 544 13.90 -11.61 -13.72
N ASN A 545 12.71 -11.90 -13.18
CA ASN A 545 11.57 -12.34 -13.99
C ASN A 545 10.91 -11.18 -14.74
N ALA A 546 9.83 -11.44 -15.49
CA ALA A 546 9.10 -10.43 -16.25
C ALA A 546 8.58 -9.25 -15.40
N ASP A 547 8.24 -9.52 -14.14
CA ASP A 547 7.66 -8.55 -13.20
C ASP A 547 8.74 -7.72 -12.46
N GLY A 548 10.01 -8.00 -12.75
CA GLY A 548 11.15 -7.30 -12.12
C GLY A 548 11.58 -7.90 -10.80
N GLN A 549 11.22 -9.15 -10.51
CA GLN A 549 11.53 -9.82 -9.25
C GLN A 549 12.78 -10.67 -9.39
N ARG A 550 13.70 -10.58 -8.42
CA ARG A 550 14.94 -11.35 -8.46
C ARG A 550 14.62 -12.84 -8.35
N ILE A 551 15.10 -13.60 -9.33
CA ILE A 551 14.94 -15.06 -9.42
C ILE A 551 16.26 -15.81 -9.35
N LEU A 552 17.39 -15.11 -9.50
CA LEU A 552 18.71 -15.70 -9.36
C LEU A 552 19.70 -14.65 -8.84
N LYS A 553 20.52 -15.03 -7.86
CA LYS A 553 21.71 -14.32 -7.38
C LYS A 553 22.92 -15.24 -7.59
N GLU A 554 24.02 -14.75 -8.16
CA GLU A 554 25.29 -15.48 -8.35
C GLU A 554 26.46 -14.65 -7.77
N LEU A 555 27.45 -15.32 -7.18
CA LEU A 555 28.68 -14.73 -6.66
C LEU A 555 29.89 -15.16 -7.49
N GLN A 556 30.76 -14.21 -7.84
CA GLN A 556 32.02 -14.50 -8.51
C GLN A 556 32.92 -15.36 -7.61
N GLY A 557 33.37 -16.51 -8.12
CA GLY A 557 34.19 -17.46 -7.35
C GLY A 557 33.43 -18.66 -6.76
N GLY A 558 32.10 -18.70 -6.93
CA GLY A 558 31.27 -19.87 -6.63
C GLY A 558 30.23 -19.59 -5.54
N GLY A 559 28.95 -19.69 -5.90
CA GLY A 559 27.81 -19.44 -5.02
C GLY A 559 26.64 -18.91 -5.84
N TRP A 560 25.45 -19.49 -5.69
CA TRP A 560 24.24 -19.03 -6.35
C TRP A 560 22.98 -19.43 -5.59
N GLN A 561 21.93 -18.62 -5.74
CA GLN A 561 20.62 -18.85 -5.15
C GLN A 561 19.54 -18.59 -6.19
N PHE A 562 18.66 -19.56 -6.39
CA PHE A 562 17.47 -19.45 -7.21
C PHE A 562 16.23 -19.31 -6.33
N TYR A 563 15.37 -18.36 -6.67
CA TYR A 563 14.19 -18.01 -5.90
C TYR A 563 12.92 -18.40 -6.67
N VAL A 564 12.08 -19.21 -6.03
CA VAL A 564 10.78 -19.61 -6.57
C VAL A 564 9.74 -18.56 -6.19
N MET A 565 9.28 -17.79 -7.16
CA MET A 565 8.39 -16.64 -6.94
C MET A 565 6.91 -16.96 -7.22
N ASP A 566 6.04 -16.42 -6.36
CA ASP A 566 4.59 -16.35 -6.56
C ASP A 566 4.06 -14.98 -6.15
N GLY A 567 3.73 -14.15 -7.15
CA GLY A 567 3.64 -12.70 -6.92
C GLY A 567 4.93 -12.20 -6.26
N GLN A 568 4.85 -11.25 -5.33
CA GLN A 568 6.01 -10.70 -4.59
C GLN A 568 6.60 -11.64 -3.54
N GLN A 569 6.03 -12.84 -3.35
CA GLN A 569 6.47 -13.76 -2.31
C GLN A 569 7.48 -14.77 -2.86
N THR A 570 8.61 -14.92 -2.17
CA THR A 570 9.52 -16.05 -2.35
C THR A 570 8.96 -17.25 -1.61
N LEU A 571 8.62 -18.34 -2.32
CA LEU A 571 8.06 -19.56 -1.74
C LEU A 571 9.12 -20.62 -1.42
N ALA A 572 10.21 -20.65 -2.16
CA ALA A 572 11.30 -21.61 -1.94
C ALA A 572 12.64 -21.06 -2.47
N VAL A 573 13.72 -21.56 -1.88
CA VAL A 573 15.08 -21.23 -2.30
C VAL A 573 15.84 -22.51 -2.62
N ILE A 574 16.56 -22.49 -3.74
CA ILE A 574 17.51 -23.52 -4.16
C ILE A 574 18.87 -22.84 -4.20
N ASP A 575 19.88 -23.46 -3.60
CA ASP A 575 21.24 -22.94 -3.64
C ASP A 575 22.21 -23.96 -4.26
N ASN A 576 23.49 -23.62 -4.30
CA ASN A 576 24.56 -24.47 -4.84
C ASN A 576 24.70 -25.84 -4.15
N ASN A 577 24.10 -26.06 -2.97
CA ASN A 577 24.04 -27.37 -2.29
C ASN A 577 22.76 -28.15 -2.62
N GLY A 578 21.85 -27.59 -3.42
CA GLY A 578 20.56 -28.18 -3.79
C GLY A 578 19.39 -27.41 -3.20
N PHE A 579 18.28 -28.11 -2.95
CA PHE A 579 17.11 -27.50 -2.33
C PHE A 579 17.46 -27.03 -0.91
N SER A 580 17.26 -25.74 -0.62
CA SER A 580 17.63 -25.11 0.65
C SER A 580 16.47 -25.19 1.63
N HIS A 581 15.37 -24.51 1.34
CA HIS A 581 14.19 -24.42 2.20
C HIS A 581 12.94 -23.96 1.44
N PHE A 582 11.79 -24.21 2.05
CA PHE A 582 10.54 -23.52 1.72
C PHE A 582 10.33 -22.37 2.70
N ASN A 583 9.79 -21.26 2.22
CA ASN A 583 9.27 -20.19 3.07
C ASN A 583 7.85 -20.54 3.54
N LEU A 584 7.60 -20.33 4.82
CA LEU A 584 6.29 -20.44 5.44
C LEU A 584 5.62 -19.07 5.39
N VAL A 585 4.55 -18.98 4.62
CA VAL A 585 3.88 -17.73 4.28
C VAL A 585 2.46 -17.74 4.82
N GLY A 586 2.07 -16.69 5.54
CA GLY A 586 0.74 -16.43 6.08
C GLY A 586 0.37 -14.97 5.76
N ASN A 587 0.28 -14.13 6.78
CA ASN A 587 0.35 -12.66 6.61
C ASN A 587 1.79 -12.28 6.22
N GLY A 588 2.20 -12.74 5.03
CA GLY A 588 3.55 -12.88 4.46
C GLY A 588 4.44 -13.93 5.15
N THR A 589 5.71 -14.05 4.72
CA THR A 589 6.73 -14.93 5.32
C THR A 589 6.87 -14.75 6.84
N PHE A 590 6.56 -15.79 7.60
CA PHE A 590 6.71 -15.84 9.05
C PHE A 590 7.76 -16.87 9.50
N GLY A 591 8.38 -17.59 8.56
CA GLY A 591 9.39 -18.58 8.88
C GLY A 591 9.85 -19.40 7.68
N ARG A 592 10.65 -20.42 7.95
CA ARG A 592 11.19 -21.39 6.99
C ARG A 592 10.96 -22.82 7.43
N TRP A 593 10.84 -23.70 6.44
CA TRP A 593 10.93 -25.14 6.57
C TRP A 593 12.17 -25.60 5.81
N GLU A 594 13.23 -25.90 6.56
CA GLU A 594 14.54 -26.27 6.04
C GLU A 594 14.52 -27.63 5.35
N SER A 595 15.43 -27.89 4.42
CA SER A 595 15.56 -29.20 3.74
C SER A 595 15.73 -30.38 4.70
N GLY A 596 16.34 -30.15 5.88
CA GLY A 596 16.46 -31.13 6.96
C GLY A 596 15.16 -31.40 7.74
N GLY A 597 14.12 -30.58 7.54
CA GLY A 597 12.85 -30.65 8.24
C GLY A 597 12.75 -29.74 9.47
N ASP A 598 13.81 -29.00 9.79
CA ASP A 598 13.84 -28.03 10.89
C ASP A 598 12.97 -26.81 10.56
N ARG A 599 12.36 -26.20 11.59
CA ARG A 599 11.59 -24.96 11.45
C ARG A 599 12.37 -23.80 12.02
N ARG A 600 12.20 -22.66 11.37
CA ARG A 600 12.63 -21.36 11.88
C ARG A 600 11.46 -20.41 11.79
N TYR A 601 11.02 -19.81 12.90
CA TYR A 601 9.96 -18.80 12.92
C TYR A 601 10.55 -17.43 13.23
N TYR A 602 10.00 -16.41 12.59
CA TYR A 602 10.47 -15.03 12.68
C TYR A 602 9.62 -14.24 13.67
N ILE A 603 10.26 -13.76 14.74
CA ILE A 603 9.65 -12.81 15.66
C ILE A 603 10.07 -11.42 15.22
N THR A 604 9.10 -10.61 14.82
CA THR A 604 9.36 -9.29 14.23
C THR A 604 8.97 -8.15 15.15
N ASP A 605 9.57 -6.97 14.91
CA ASP A 605 9.07 -5.72 15.47
C ASP A 605 7.85 -5.18 14.72
N HIS A 606 7.41 -3.97 15.08
CA HIS A 606 6.21 -3.34 14.54
C HIS A 606 6.32 -2.95 13.05
N LEU A 607 7.54 -2.88 12.50
CA LEU A 607 7.80 -2.64 11.08
C LEU A 607 7.92 -3.95 10.28
N GLY A 608 7.88 -5.10 10.95
CA GLY A 608 8.14 -6.40 10.34
C GLY A 608 9.63 -6.75 10.24
N SER A 609 10.53 -6.03 10.93
CA SER A 609 11.95 -6.40 10.97
C SER A 609 12.15 -7.61 11.87
N THR A 610 12.87 -8.63 11.41
CA THR A 610 13.18 -9.83 12.21
C THR A 610 14.09 -9.48 13.39
N ARG A 611 13.63 -9.71 14.63
CA ARG A 611 14.40 -9.43 15.86
C ARG A 611 14.90 -10.70 16.55
N ALA A 612 14.16 -11.78 16.41
CA ALA A 612 14.59 -13.10 16.84
C ALA A 612 14.10 -14.19 15.87
N VAL A 613 14.89 -15.26 15.75
CA VAL A 613 14.51 -16.47 15.02
C VAL A 613 14.45 -17.61 16.02
N VAL A 614 13.32 -18.33 16.07
CA VAL A 614 13.12 -19.44 17.01
C VAL A 614 12.85 -20.76 16.30
N ASP A 615 13.30 -21.86 16.87
CA ASP A 615 12.94 -23.21 16.40
C ASP A 615 11.54 -23.65 16.91
N ASP A 616 11.10 -24.86 16.52
CA ASP A 616 9.82 -25.44 16.97
C ASP A 616 9.81 -25.91 18.44
N ALA A 617 10.96 -25.89 19.12
CA ALA A 617 11.06 -26.05 20.57
C ALA A 617 10.99 -24.70 21.33
N GLY A 618 11.17 -23.57 20.63
CA GLY A 618 11.26 -22.21 21.17
C GLY A 618 12.66 -21.78 21.56
N THR A 619 13.69 -22.49 21.12
CA THR A 619 15.07 -22.04 21.27
C THR A 619 15.30 -20.87 20.32
N VAL A 620 15.78 -19.75 20.86
CA VAL A 620 16.26 -18.64 20.02
C VAL A 620 17.56 -19.06 19.35
N LEU A 621 17.54 -19.07 18.02
CA LEU A 621 18.67 -19.42 17.15
C LEU A 621 19.46 -18.18 16.76
N GLU A 622 18.76 -17.10 16.43
CA GLU A 622 19.35 -15.87 15.89
C GLU A 622 18.69 -14.65 16.50
N THR A 623 19.45 -13.56 16.64
CA THR A 623 18.96 -12.27 17.15
C THR A 623 19.54 -11.13 16.32
N PHE A 624 18.72 -10.11 16.04
CA PHE A 624 19.13 -8.94 15.26
C PHE A 624 18.61 -7.65 15.91
N ASP A 625 19.49 -6.65 15.98
CA ASP A 625 19.17 -5.29 16.41
C ASP A 625 19.71 -4.32 15.35
N TYR A 626 18.97 -3.23 15.10
CA TYR A 626 19.20 -2.32 13.97
C TYR A 626 19.30 -0.87 14.43
N TYR A 627 20.17 -0.10 13.79
CA TYR A 627 20.01 1.36 13.72
C TYR A 627 18.73 1.70 12.94
N PRO A 628 18.16 2.92 13.10
CA PRO A 628 16.90 3.31 12.48
C PRO A 628 16.77 3.05 10.97
N PHE A 629 17.84 3.25 10.17
CA PHE A 629 17.83 3.02 8.73
C PHE A 629 18.09 1.55 8.33
N GLY A 630 18.14 0.63 9.29
CA GLY A 630 18.24 -0.81 9.06
C GLY A 630 19.64 -1.41 9.16
N LEU A 631 20.67 -0.60 9.42
CA LEU A 631 22.03 -1.10 9.58
C LEU A 631 22.09 -1.96 10.84
N LEU A 632 22.69 -3.15 10.76
CA LEU A 632 22.85 -4.03 11.92
C LEU A 632 23.77 -3.38 12.96
N MET A 633 23.37 -3.43 14.23
CA MET A 633 24.19 -2.97 15.34
C MET A 633 25.34 -3.96 15.62
N PRO A 634 26.61 -3.51 15.59
CA PRO A 634 27.76 -4.37 15.88
C PRO A 634 27.66 -5.03 17.25
N GLY A 635 28.10 -6.28 17.36
CA GLY A 635 28.10 -7.04 18.61
C GLY A 635 26.71 -7.42 19.17
N ARG A 636 25.62 -6.91 18.60
CA ARG A 636 24.23 -7.18 19.01
C ARG A 636 23.51 -8.20 18.14
N THR A 637 24.23 -8.77 17.19
CA THR A 637 23.72 -9.80 16.28
C THR A 637 24.32 -11.14 16.65
N SER A 638 23.48 -12.15 16.87
CA SER A 638 23.91 -13.54 17.10
C SER A 638 23.47 -14.37 15.90
N THR A 639 24.43 -14.86 15.11
CA THR A 639 24.18 -15.61 13.88
C THR A 639 24.64 -17.04 14.04
N SER A 640 23.77 -17.89 14.60
CA SER A 640 23.94 -19.35 14.46
C SER A 640 23.30 -19.91 13.18
N GLY A 641 22.68 -19.03 12.36
CA GLY A 641 21.94 -19.39 11.15
C GLY A 641 22.24 -18.50 9.95
N ASN A 642 21.36 -18.62 8.94
CA ASN A 642 21.48 -18.01 7.62
C ASN A 642 20.17 -17.27 7.24
N THR A 643 19.48 -16.69 8.22
CA THR A 643 18.26 -15.92 7.96
C THR A 643 18.59 -14.66 7.15
N MET A 644 17.90 -14.49 6.02
CA MET A 644 18.16 -13.41 5.06
C MET A 644 17.15 -12.28 5.19
N GLU A 645 15.89 -12.60 5.47
CA GLU A 645 14.80 -11.65 5.71
C GLU A 645 15.01 -10.95 7.07
N LYS A 646 15.60 -9.76 7.01
CA LYS A 646 16.06 -9.01 8.18
C LYS A 646 15.24 -7.73 8.35
N PHE A 647 15.78 -6.57 8.02
CA PHE A 647 15.13 -5.27 8.24
C PHE A 647 13.87 -5.13 7.38
N THR A 648 12.72 -4.86 8.01
CA THR A 648 11.40 -4.74 7.35
C THR A 648 11.01 -5.94 6.47
N GLY A 649 11.63 -7.10 6.71
CA GLY A 649 11.42 -8.33 5.93
C GLY A 649 12.23 -8.44 4.63
N HIS A 650 13.08 -7.45 4.32
CA HIS A 650 13.92 -7.47 3.12
C HIS A 650 15.13 -8.40 3.26
N GLU A 651 15.55 -8.97 2.14
CA GLU A 651 16.77 -9.79 2.07
C GLU A 651 18.00 -8.90 2.19
N LEU A 652 18.86 -9.20 3.17
CA LEU A 652 20.18 -8.60 3.31
C LEU A 652 21.18 -9.33 2.41
N ASP A 653 21.75 -8.62 1.44
CA ASP A 653 22.92 -9.07 0.68
C ASP A 653 24.18 -8.59 1.44
N GLU A 654 24.79 -9.47 2.24
CA GLU A 654 26.04 -9.18 2.96
C GLU A 654 27.27 -9.36 2.05
N GLU A 655 27.13 -10.16 1.00
CA GLU A 655 28.23 -10.56 0.11
C GLU A 655 28.72 -9.41 -0.78
N VAL A 656 27.91 -8.37 -0.94
CA VAL A 656 28.31 -7.10 -1.57
C VAL A 656 29.17 -6.22 -0.65
N GLY A 657 29.47 -6.65 0.58
CA GLY A 657 30.35 -5.92 1.51
C GLY A 657 29.84 -4.55 1.96
N LEU A 658 28.57 -4.23 1.67
CA LEU A 658 27.91 -2.97 2.02
C LEU A 658 26.61 -3.19 2.82
N ASN A 659 26.26 -4.45 3.11
CA ASN A 659 25.03 -4.81 3.83
C ASN A 659 23.77 -4.17 3.20
N LEU A 660 23.59 -4.35 1.90
CA LEU A 660 22.49 -3.73 1.17
C LEU A 660 21.21 -4.57 1.30
N PHE A 661 20.07 -3.90 1.42
CA PHE A 661 18.77 -4.58 1.41
C PHE A 661 18.16 -4.56 0.02
N TYR A 662 17.87 -5.75 -0.52
CA TYR A 662 17.11 -5.90 -1.75
C TYR A 662 15.61 -5.77 -1.46
N ALA A 663 15.01 -4.67 -1.87
CA ALA A 663 13.61 -4.38 -1.63
C ALA A 663 12.70 -4.74 -2.82
N GLY A 664 13.19 -5.42 -3.86
CA GLY A 664 12.40 -5.69 -5.07
C GLY A 664 12.75 -4.75 -6.21
N ALA A 665 12.24 -3.51 -6.18
CA ALA A 665 12.49 -2.52 -7.23
C ALA A 665 13.81 -1.75 -7.08
N ARG A 666 14.36 -1.69 -5.86
CA ARG A 666 15.54 -0.89 -5.50
C ARG A 666 16.39 -1.59 -4.45
N TYR A 667 17.60 -1.06 -4.25
CA TYR A 667 18.49 -1.43 -3.16
C TYR A 667 18.61 -0.27 -2.17
N LEU A 668 18.37 -0.56 -0.90
CA LEU A 668 18.58 0.36 0.23
C LEU A 668 20.00 0.18 0.74
N ASP A 669 20.73 1.30 0.82
CA ASP A 669 21.98 1.39 1.58
C ASP A 669 21.65 1.89 3.00
N PRO A 670 21.68 1.01 4.01
CA PRO A 670 21.35 1.39 5.37
C PRO A 670 22.46 2.20 6.06
N ALA A 671 23.71 2.13 5.58
CA ALA A 671 24.82 2.92 6.09
C ALA A 671 24.69 4.39 5.67
N LEU A 672 24.16 4.64 4.46
CA LEU A 672 23.89 5.98 3.92
C LEU A 672 22.44 6.46 4.11
N GLY A 673 21.53 5.58 4.54
CA GLY A 673 20.11 5.90 4.78
C GLY A 673 19.32 6.26 3.52
N ARG A 674 19.66 5.69 2.35
CA ARG A 674 19.09 6.10 1.05
C ARG A 674 19.07 4.98 0.00
N TRP A 675 18.28 5.15 -1.04
CA TRP A 675 18.21 4.26 -2.20
C TRP A 675 19.33 4.50 -3.21
N HIS A 676 19.72 3.45 -3.93
CA HIS A 676 20.69 3.50 -5.05
C HIS A 676 20.12 4.01 -6.38
N SER A 677 18.81 4.11 -6.51
CA SER A 677 18.12 4.44 -7.77
C SER A 677 16.89 5.28 -7.51
N VAL A 678 16.44 5.99 -8.55
CA VAL A 678 15.24 6.83 -8.54
C VAL A 678 14.02 5.96 -8.25
N ASP A 679 13.16 6.41 -7.33
CA ASP A 679 11.86 5.77 -7.09
C ASP A 679 11.02 5.67 -8.38
N PRO A 680 10.59 4.46 -8.79
CA PRO A 680 9.66 4.31 -9.92
C PRO A 680 8.35 5.09 -9.76
N LEU A 681 7.92 5.37 -8.53
CA LEU A 681 6.75 6.17 -8.18
C LEU A 681 7.11 7.56 -7.61
N ALA A 682 8.32 8.09 -7.89
CA ALA A 682 8.76 9.43 -7.44
C ALA A 682 7.74 10.54 -7.74
N ALA A 683 6.97 10.43 -8.83
CA ALA A 683 5.94 11.39 -9.20
C ALA A 683 4.78 11.49 -8.16
N LYS A 684 4.59 10.48 -7.32
CA LYS A 684 3.65 10.50 -6.17
C LYS A 684 4.15 11.41 -5.04
N TYR A 685 5.47 11.62 -4.97
CA TYR A 685 6.15 12.37 -3.92
C TYR A 685 6.97 13.56 -4.48
N PRO A 686 6.34 14.48 -5.23
CA PRO A 686 7.04 15.55 -5.97
C PRO A 686 7.84 16.53 -5.09
N GLY A 687 7.54 16.58 -3.79
CA GLY A 687 8.25 17.41 -2.81
C GLY A 687 9.47 16.74 -2.17
N TRP A 688 9.70 15.47 -2.46
CA TRP A 688 10.75 14.66 -1.84
C TRP A 688 11.79 14.20 -2.86
N SER A 689 13.01 14.01 -2.38
CA SER A 689 14.08 13.38 -3.12
C SER A 689 13.65 11.99 -3.58
N PRO A 690 13.83 11.61 -4.85
CA PRO A 690 13.51 10.27 -5.33
C PRO A 690 14.42 9.17 -4.76
N TYR A 691 15.42 9.54 -3.94
CA TYR A 691 16.38 8.62 -3.33
C TYR A 691 16.18 8.47 -1.81
N ASN A 692 15.28 9.22 -1.17
CA ASN A 692 15.13 9.13 0.27
C ASN A 692 14.46 7.82 0.70
N TYR A 693 14.85 7.28 1.85
CA TYR A 693 14.17 6.14 2.42
C TYR A 693 12.97 6.61 3.24
N VAL A 694 11.76 6.23 2.81
CA VAL A 694 10.49 6.34 3.55
C VAL A 694 10.24 7.71 4.21
N LEU A 695 10.43 8.78 3.45
CA LEU A 695 10.22 10.16 3.92
C LEU A 695 11.11 10.55 5.12
N ASN A 696 12.24 9.86 5.28
CA ASN A 696 13.19 9.99 6.40
C ASN A 696 12.56 9.71 7.78
N ASN A 697 11.53 8.86 7.82
CA ASN A 697 10.92 8.39 9.06
C ASN A 697 10.95 6.85 9.14
N PRO A 698 12.16 6.25 9.20
CA PRO A 698 12.33 4.81 9.08
C PRO A 698 11.91 4.02 10.32
N VAL A 699 11.54 4.72 11.40
CA VAL A 699 11.01 4.11 12.63
C VAL A 699 9.49 4.03 12.62
N ASN A 700 8.80 4.78 11.75
CA ASN A 700 7.34 4.79 11.63
C ASN A 700 6.84 4.40 10.23
N ALA A 701 7.75 4.12 9.30
CA ALA A 701 7.41 3.75 7.93
C ALA A 701 8.41 2.75 7.33
N PHE A 702 7.94 1.97 6.38
CA PHE A 702 8.74 1.06 5.58
C PHE A 702 8.29 1.09 4.10
N ASP A 703 9.09 0.54 3.21
CA ASP A 703 8.77 0.40 1.78
C ASP A 703 8.72 -1.10 1.43
N PRO A 704 7.55 -1.71 1.20
CA PRO A 704 7.42 -3.16 1.02
C PRO A 704 8.05 -3.73 -0.25
N ASP A 705 8.15 -2.95 -1.32
CA ASP A 705 8.62 -3.42 -2.64
C ASP A 705 9.60 -2.45 -3.33
N GLY A 706 10.09 -1.46 -2.58
CA GLY A 706 11.02 -0.44 -3.06
C GLY A 706 10.34 0.56 -4.00
N ARG A 707 9.04 0.82 -3.87
CA ARG A 707 8.30 1.77 -4.72
C ARG A 707 7.36 2.69 -3.96
N ASP A 708 6.92 2.32 -2.76
CA ASP A 708 5.86 3.05 -2.08
C ASP A 708 6.04 3.09 -0.56
N VAL A 709 5.70 4.22 0.05
CA VAL A 709 5.92 4.44 1.50
C VAL A 709 4.70 4.04 2.29
N TRP A 710 4.89 3.18 3.29
CA TRP A 710 3.84 2.65 4.16
C TRP A 710 4.08 3.03 5.60
N PHE A 711 3.21 3.87 6.14
CA PHE A 711 3.21 4.24 7.57
C PHE A 711 2.52 3.16 8.41
N VAL A 712 3.14 2.82 9.54
CA VAL A 712 2.56 1.88 10.51
C VAL A 712 1.71 2.59 11.57
N HIS A 713 2.05 3.83 11.94
CA HIS A 713 1.33 4.65 12.94
C HIS A 713 1.13 6.12 12.52
N GLY A 714 0.31 6.85 13.28
CA GLY A 714 0.12 8.30 13.15
C GLY A 714 -1.12 8.79 12.40
N THR A 715 -1.26 10.11 12.31
CA THR A 715 -2.34 10.85 11.62
C THR A 715 -2.54 10.41 10.16
N PHE A 716 -1.49 9.83 9.60
CA PHE A 716 -1.38 9.37 8.23
C PHE A 716 -1.59 7.85 8.08
N SER A 717 -1.58 7.06 9.17
CA SER A 717 -1.84 5.63 9.08
C SER A 717 -3.35 5.32 9.20
N SER A 718 -3.83 4.39 8.39
CA SER A 718 -5.20 3.85 8.55
C SER A 718 -5.17 2.70 9.57
N PRO A 719 -6.24 2.48 10.37
CA PRO A 719 -6.35 1.34 11.31
C PRO A 719 -6.34 -0.08 10.68
N ARG A 720 -5.87 -0.24 9.44
CA ARG A 720 -5.81 -1.51 8.68
C ARG A 720 -4.40 -1.87 8.21
N THR A 721 -3.37 -1.25 8.75
CA THR A 721 -1.96 -1.34 8.29
C THR A 721 -1.31 -2.72 8.42
N TRP A 722 -1.96 -3.70 9.06
CA TRP A 722 -1.36 -5.00 9.36
C TRP A 722 -1.81 -6.18 8.49
N THR A 723 -2.61 -5.99 7.44
CA THR A 723 -2.89 -7.08 6.49
C THR A 723 -1.82 -7.12 5.40
N ARG A 724 -0.73 -7.86 5.66
CA ARG A 724 0.38 -8.19 4.74
C ARG A 724 -0.03 -9.09 3.55
N ASP A 725 -1.31 -9.08 3.19
CA ASP A 725 -1.79 -9.60 1.91
C ASP A 725 -1.44 -8.57 0.85
N GLY A 726 -0.23 -8.69 0.32
CA GLY A 726 0.16 -8.01 -0.91
C GLY A 726 -0.77 -8.44 -2.03
N ILE A 727 -1.84 -7.68 -2.27
CA ILE A 727 -2.55 -7.44 -3.53
C ILE A 727 -3.59 -6.34 -3.21
N ASN A 728 -3.45 -5.18 -3.87
CA ASN A 728 -4.33 -4.00 -3.86
C ASN A 728 -4.35 -3.11 -2.60
N TYR A 729 -3.29 -2.30 -2.47
CA TYR A 729 -3.27 -1.12 -1.58
C TYR A 729 -3.32 0.23 -2.30
N ASP A 730 -3.74 0.23 -3.57
CA ASP A 730 -4.22 1.45 -4.24
C ASP A 730 -5.47 2.07 -3.58
N VAL A 731 -6.05 1.43 -2.55
CA VAL A 731 -7.39 1.79 -2.06
C VAL A 731 -7.39 2.62 -0.76
N ARG A 732 -6.29 3.20 -0.26
CA ARG A 732 -6.37 4.05 0.97
C ARG A 732 -5.60 5.36 1.02
N TRP A 733 -4.65 5.58 0.13
CA TRP A 733 -4.03 6.90 -0.03
C TRP A 733 -4.50 7.62 -1.30
N ALA A 734 -5.03 6.87 -2.28
CA ALA A 734 -5.83 7.44 -3.37
C ALA A 734 -7.33 7.54 -3.00
N SER A 735 -7.86 6.79 -2.02
CA SER A 735 -9.30 6.87 -1.67
C SER A 735 -9.68 8.08 -0.82
N ALA A 736 -8.71 8.84 -0.29
CA ALA A 736 -8.97 10.15 0.29
C ALA A 736 -8.90 11.27 -0.77
N LEU A 737 -8.42 10.97 -1.99
CA LEU A 737 -8.10 11.98 -2.99
C LEU A 737 -8.54 11.66 -4.42
N ASN A 738 -9.15 10.52 -4.76
CA ASN A 738 -9.42 10.21 -6.18
C ASN A 738 -10.42 9.09 -6.55
N ASP A 739 -11.41 8.71 -5.72
CA ASP A 739 -12.49 7.83 -6.22
C ASP A 739 -13.89 8.42 -6.03
N ASN A 740 -14.56 8.54 -7.18
CA ASN A 740 -15.89 9.09 -7.35
C ASN A 740 -16.97 8.21 -6.69
N ASN A 741 -17.98 8.89 -6.13
CA ASN A 741 -19.38 8.46 -6.07
C ASN A 741 -19.89 7.49 -4.97
N TYR A 742 -19.18 7.29 -3.85
CA TYR A 742 -19.78 6.61 -2.68
C TYR A 742 -19.38 7.21 -1.31
N HIS A 743 -20.29 7.97 -0.70
CA HIS A 743 -20.22 8.26 0.73
C HIS A 743 -20.87 7.13 1.54
N ARG A 744 -20.04 6.28 2.15
CA ARG A 744 -20.49 5.34 3.21
C ARG A 744 -20.56 6.10 4.53
N PHE A 745 -21.77 6.39 5.01
CA PHE A 745 -21.95 6.88 6.39
C PHE A 745 -21.81 5.71 7.36
N ASP A 746 -20.64 5.56 7.98
CA ASP A 746 -20.42 4.55 9.01
C ASP A 746 -20.96 5.05 10.36
N TRP A 747 -21.97 4.37 10.90
CA TRP A 747 -22.53 4.67 12.23
C TRP A 747 -22.65 3.40 13.11
N ARG A 748 -22.02 2.29 12.74
CA ARG A 748 -22.19 1.01 13.46
C ARG A 748 -20.95 0.63 14.28
N TRP A 749 -21.10 0.70 15.61
CA TRP A 749 -20.35 -0.12 16.57
C TRP A 749 -21.36 -0.96 17.36
N ASN A 750 -21.50 -2.24 17.02
CA ASN A 750 -22.30 -3.29 17.70
C ASN A 750 -23.73 -2.90 18.22
N SER A 751 -24.43 -3.86 18.82
CA SER A 751 -25.80 -3.69 19.33
C SER A 751 -25.92 -2.78 20.56
N LYS A 752 -24.82 -2.25 21.11
CA LYS A 752 -24.80 -1.37 22.28
C LYS A 752 -24.68 0.12 21.95
N LEU A 753 -24.40 0.54 20.71
CA LEU A 753 -24.13 1.96 20.40
C LEU A 753 -24.96 2.59 19.27
N ASN A 754 -26.00 1.92 18.79
CA ASN A 754 -27.09 2.56 18.03
C ASN A 754 -27.96 3.43 18.98
N THR A 755 -27.33 4.42 19.61
CA THR A 755 -27.95 5.32 20.58
C THR A 755 -28.61 6.51 19.88
N ILE A 756 -29.47 7.23 20.60
CA ILE A 756 -30.10 8.46 20.11
C ILE A 756 -29.05 9.52 19.74
N PRO A 757 -28.02 9.80 20.58
CA PRO A 757 -26.97 10.75 20.23
C PRO A 757 -26.24 10.42 18.91
N SER A 758 -25.94 9.14 18.65
CA SER A 758 -25.23 8.75 17.43
C SER A 758 -26.04 9.03 16.16
N ARG A 759 -27.34 8.71 16.17
CA ARG A 759 -28.24 8.99 15.03
C ARG A 759 -28.46 10.49 14.82
N ASN A 760 -28.61 11.25 15.90
CA ASN A 760 -28.82 12.69 15.81
C ASN A 760 -27.56 13.43 15.31
N ARG A 761 -26.36 12.98 15.71
CA ARG A 761 -25.11 13.50 15.14
C ARG A 761 -24.98 13.20 13.65
N ALA A 762 -25.30 11.97 13.24
CA ALA A 762 -25.28 11.59 11.83
C ALA A 762 -26.30 12.40 11.00
N ALA A 763 -27.50 12.62 11.54
CA ALA A 763 -28.55 13.41 10.89
C ALA A 763 -28.16 14.88 10.75
N LYS A 764 -27.54 15.46 11.79
CA LYS A 764 -27.02 16.83 11.72
C LYS A 764 -25.95 16.96 10.65
N ARG A 765 -24.99 16.04 10.60
CA ARG A 765 -23.93 16.05 9.58
C ARG A 765 -24.50 15.95 8.16
N LEU A 766 -25.42 15.01 7.94
CA LEU A 766 -26.10 14.87 6.65
C LEU A 766 -26.86 16.14 6.23
N ALA A 767 -27.55 16.80 7.17
CA ALA A 767 -28.24 18.06 6.91
C ALA A 767 -27.27 19.23 6.66
N ASP A 768 -26.15 19.29 7.38
CA ASP A 768 -25.07 20.26 7.15
C ASP A 768 -24.53 20.12 5.71
N ASP A 769 -24.24 18.89 5.27
CA ASP A 769 -23.73 18.62 3.92
C ASP A 769 -24.73 19.03 2.81
N ILE A 770 -26.03 18.77 3.01
CA ILE A 770 -27.09 19.12 2.05
C ILE A 770 -27.34 20.63 2.01
N GLU A 771 -27.31 21.31 3.15
CA GLU A 771 -27.49 22.76 3.21
C GLU A 771 -26.40 23.50 2.44
N ILE A 772 -25.15 23.07 2.57
CA ILE A 772 -24.01 23.64 1.84
C ILE A 772 -24.23 23.51 0.32
N ALA A 773 -24.68 22.34 -0.14
CA ALA A 773 -24.98 22.09 -1.54
C ALA A 773 -26.17 22.95 -2.04
N TYR A 774 -27.22 23.07 -1.24
CA TYR A 774 -28.40 23.88 -1.56
C TYR A 774 -28.12 25.38 -1.58
N MET A 775 -27.28 25.90 -0.68
CA MET A 775 -26.87 27.31 -0.70
C MET A 775 -26.07 27.66 -1.96
N SER A 776 -25.29 26.70 -2.47
CA SER A 776 -24.51 26.85 -3.71
C SER A 776 -25.38 26.74 -4.97
N ASN A 777 -26.53 26.08 -4.88
CA ASN A 777 -27.52 25.96 -5.94
C ASN A 777 -28.95 25.82 -5.38
N PRO A 778 -29.68 26.93 -5.17
CA PRO A 778 -31.01 26.88 -4.55
C PRO A 778 -32.08 26.14 -5.35
N ASP A 779 -31.86 25.92 -6.65
CA ASP A 779 -32.77 25.19 -7.54
C ASP A 779 -32.48 23.68 -7.58
N MET A 780 -31.51 23.22 -6.77
CA MET A 780 -31.09 21.84 -6.65
C MET A 780 -32.16 20.95 -6.03
N LEU A 781 -32.42 19.80 -6.65
CA LEU A 781 -33.30 18.78 -6.08
C LEU A 781 -32.55 17.95 -5.02
N VAL A 782 -33.13 17.84 -3.83
CA VAL A 782 -32.62 17.06 -2.70
C VAL A 782 -33.40 15.75 -2.58
N GLN A 783 -32.76 14.63 -2.91
CA GLN A 783 -33.38 13.30 -2.80
C GLN A 783 -32.61 12.42 -1.82
N LEU A 784 -33.32 11.85 -0.84
CA LEU A 784 -32.77 10.99 0.22
C LEU A 784 -33.37 9.59 0.10
N VAL A 785 -32.53 8.56 0.05
CA VAL A 785 -32.94 7.16 0.07
C VAL A 785 -32.29 6.49 1.27
N ALA A 786 -33.08 5.94 2.18
CA ALA A 786 -32.55 5.46 3.44
C ALA A 786 -33.12 4.10 3.82
N HIS A 787 -32.26 3.25 4.41
CA HIS A 787 -32.61 1.87 4.68
C HIS A 787 -32.41 1.49 6.17
N SER A 788 -33.39 0.76 6.71
CA SER A 788 -33.43 0.26 8.08
C SER A 788 -33.26 1.40 9.09
N HIS A 789 -32.40 1.29 10.10
CA HIS A 789 -32.16 2.39 11.04
C HIS A 789 -31.66 3.68 10.39
N GLY A 790 -31.17 3.65 9.15
CA GLY A 790 -30.80 4.84 8.39
C GLY A 790 -31.98 5.75 8.05
N GLY A 791 -33.19 5.20 7.96
CA GLY A 791 -34.39 6.03 7.75
C GLY A 791 -34.65 7.00 8.89
N ASN A 792 -34.34 6.62 10.14
CA ASN A 792 -34.44 7.55 11.28
C ASN A 792 -33.44 8.71 11.17
N VAL A 793 -32.27 8.47 10.57
CA VAL A 793 -31.25 9.50 10.31
C VAL A 793 -31.73 10.44 9.21
N ALA A 794 -32.28 9.90 8.12
CA ALA A 794 -32.79 10.69 7.00
C ALA A 794 -34.01 11.55 7.38
N ILE A 795 -34.93 11.02 8.19
CA ILE A 795 -36.07 11.78 8.74
C ILE A 795 -35.57 12.96 9.58
N GLU A 796 -34.63 12.72 10.48
CA GLU A 796 -34.11 13.78 11.34
C GLU A 796 -33.30 14.81 10.53
N ALA A 797 -32.56 14.38 9.50
CA ALA A 797 -31.86 15.30 8.59
C ALA A 797 -32.85 16.19 7.82
N ALA A 798 -33.94 15.62 7.29
CA ALA A 798 -35.00 16.38 6.64
C ALA A 798 -35.64 17.42 7.58
N ASN A 799 -35.87 17.05 8.85
CA ASN A 799 -36.38 17.99 9.86
C ASN A 799 -35.39 19.13 10.17
N ILE A 800 -34.09 18.83 10.21
CA ILE A 800 -33.05 19.84 10.40
C ILE A 800 -33.01 20.80 9.20
N LEU A 801 -33.04 20.27 7.98
CA LEU A 801 -33.08 21.04 6.73
C LEU A 801 -34.32 21.94 6.66
N ARG A 802 -35.48 21.43 7.06
CA ARG A 802 -36.71 22.22 7.16
C ARG A 802 -36.55 23.45 8.04
N LYS A 803 -35.93 23.28 9.23
CA LYS A 803 -35.66 24.39 10.16
C LYS A 803 -34.70 25.43 9.58
N ARG A 804 -33.95 25.05 8.56
CA ARG A 804 -33.02 25.89 7.78
C ARG A 804 -33.64 26.45 6.50
N GLY A 805 -34.93 26.20 6.27
CA GLY A 805 -35.66 26.69 5.09
C GLY A 805 -35.49 25.84 3.84
N ILE A 806 -34.97 24.61 3.96
CA ILE A 806 -34.73 23.69 2.85
C ILE A 806 -35.69 22.51 2.98
N SER A 807 -36.59 22.34 2.01
CA SER A 807 -37.48 21.18 1.93
C SER A 807 -36.87 20.11 1.04
N VAL A 808 -36.83 18.86 1.52
CA VAL A 808 -36.37 17.70 0.75
C VAL A 808 -37.36 17.41 -0.37
N ASP A 809 -36.90 17.25 -1.60
CA ASP A 809 -37.75 16.98 -2.76
C ASP A 809 -38.31 15.57 -2.75
N ARG A 810 -37.46 14.57 -2.42
CA ARG A 810 -37.89 13.17 -2.31
C ARG A 810 -37.22 12.48 -1.13
N LEU A 811 -38.01 11.77 -0.31
CA LEU A 811 -37.52 10.93 0.77
C LEU A 811 -38.06 9.52 0.58
N VAL A 812 -37.17 8.56 0.31
CA VAL A 812 -37.48 7.14 0.14
C VAL A 812 -36.99 6.38 1.36
N LEU A 813 -37.90 5.70 2.05
CA LEU A 813 -37.62 4.93 3.25
C LEU A 813 -37.84 3.45 3.00
N LEU A 814 -36.82 2.64 3.27
CA LEU A 814 -36.84 1.19 3.07
C LEU A 814 -36.77 0.49 4.43
N GLY A 815 -37.85 -0.14 4.86
CA GLY A 815 -37.90 -0.95 6.09
C GLY A 815 -37.46 -0.20 7.35
N THR A 816 -37.86 1.07 7.47
CA THR A 816 -37.44 1.96 8.56
C THR A 816 -38.16 1.62 9.87
N PRO A 817 -37.45 1.37 11.00
CA PRO A 817 -38.08 1.04 12.27
C PRO A 817 -38.91 2.21 12.82
N SER A 818 -40.16 1.95 13.25
CA SER A 818 -41.02 2.97 13.84
C SER A 818 -40.52 3.42 15.21
N ARG A 819 -40.29 4.72 15.39
CA ARG A 819 -39.86 5.30 16.67
C ARG A 819 -40.57 6.62 16.89
N ASP A 820 -41.27 6.75 18.03
CA ASP A 820 -42.04 7.95 18.38
C ASP A 820 -41.27 9.28 18.30
N ARG A 821 -39.94 9.22 18.44
CA ARG A 821 -39.05 10.39 18.47
C ARG A 821 -38.50 10.81 17.11
N TYR A 822 -38.74 10.05 16.05
CA TYR A 822 -38.32 10.38 14.68
C TYR A 822 -39.56 10.59 13.80
N ARG A 823 -40.31 11.64 14.10
CA ARG A 823 -41.48 12.06 13.32
C ARG A 823 -41.04 13.10 12.30
N LEU A 824 -41.41 12.89 11.03
CA LEU A 824 -41.19 13.87 9.98
C LEU A 824 -42.06 15.11 10.27
N GLU A 825 -41.44 16.28 10.27
CA GLU A 825 -42.11 17.55 10.51
C GLU A 825 -42.77 18.05 9.20
N GLU A 826 -43.92 18.73 9.30
CA GLU A 826 -44.70 19.21 8.14
C GLU A 826 -43.87 20.04 7.16
N GLY A 827 -43.88 19.74 5.87
CA GLY A 827 -43.06 20.46 4.87
C GLY A 827 -41.55 20.25 4.96
N ALA A 828 -41.08 19.29 5.77
CA ALA A 828 -39.69 18.81 5.71
C ALA A 828 -39.40 18.06 4.41
N VAL A 829 -40.43 17.47 3.80
CA VAL A 829 -40.42 16.91 2.45
C VAL A 829 -41.52 17.62 1.65
N LYS A 830 -41.29 17.88 0.36
CA LYS A 830 -42.30 18.47 -0.54
C LYS A 830 -43.49 17.51 -0.70
N GLU A 831 -44.68 18.07 -0.93
CA GLU A 831 -45.92 17.30 -1.14
C GLU A 831 -45.73 16.26 -2.26
N GLY A 832 -46.12 15.00 -2.02
CA GLY A 832 -45.89 13.89 -2.96
C GLY A 832 -44.45 13.37 -3.03
N GLY A 833 -43.51 13.91 -2.24
CA GLY A 833 -42.10 13.51 -2.22
C GLY A 833 -41.75 12.35 -1.27
N LEU A 834 -42.69 11.89 -0.43
CA LEU A 834 -42.43 10.83 0.55
C LEU A 834 -42.84 9.45 0.01
N TYR A 835 -41.88 8.53 -0.08
CA TYR A 835 -42.07 7.13 -0.46
C TYR A 835 -41.65 6.24 0.70
N ASN A 836 -42.58 5.42 1.20
CA ASN A 836 -42.29 4.53 2.33
C ASN A 836 -42.59 3.08 1.97
N PHE A 837 -41.55 2.26 1.98
CA PHE A 837 -41.61 0.82 1.75
C PHE A 837 -41.61 0.09 3.07
N SER A 838 -42.74 -0.57 3.36
CA SER A 838 -42.95 -1.29 4.60
C SER A 838 -43.58 -2.67 4.36
N ASP A 839 -43.36 -3.58 5.31
CA ASP A 839 -44.04 -4.87 5.37
C ASP A 839 -44.78 -4.96 6.72
N ASP A 840 -46.09 -5.18 6.66
CA ASP A 840 -46.94 -5.30 7.84
C ASP A 840 -46.55 -6.49 8.75
N ASN A 841 -45.79 -7.46 8.25
CA ASN A 841 -45.30 -8.62 9.00
C ASN A 841 -43.89 -8.42 9.59
N ASP A 842 -43.24 -7.27 9.36
CA ASP A 842 -41.97 -6.90 9.98
C ASP A 842 -42.18 -6.34 11.40
N ALA A 843 -41.85 -7.15 12.41
CA ALA A 843 -41.97 -6.78 13.82
C ALA A 843 -41.05 -5.61 14.21
N ILE A 844 -39.91 -5.41 13.53
CA ILE A 844 -38.98 -4.31 13.80
C ILE A 844 -39.59 -2.97 13.35
N GLN A 845 -40.38 -2.99 12.26
CA GLN A 845 -41.14 -1.83 11.79
C GLN A 845 -42.33 -1.53 12.70
N LYS A 846 -43.06 -2.55 13.18
CA LYS A 846 -44.21 -2.38 14.07
C LYS A 846 -43.86 -1.95 15.50
N LEU A 847 -42.76 -2.45 16.08
CA LEU A 847 -42.49 -2.36 17.53
C LEU A 847 -41.25 -1.53 17.94
N GLY A 848 -40.43 -1.04 16.99
CA GLY A 848 -39.44 0.01 17.27
C GLY A 848 -38.05 -0.36 17.82
N GLY A 849 -37.65 -1.64 17.82
CA GLY A 849 -36.21 -2.03 17.72
C GLY A 849 -35.67 -3.15 18.63
N THR A 850 -34.46 -3.59 18.24
CA THR A 850 -33.42 -4.45 18.90
C THR A 850 -33.85 -5.74 19.61
N ASP A 851 -33.57 -6.87 18.95
CA ASP A 851 -33.85 -8.29 19.27
C ASP A 851 -33.26 -8.89 20.56
N PHE A 852 -33.09 -8.13 21.64
CA PHE A 852 -32.71 -8.72 22.92
C PHE A 852 -33.64 -8.21 24.02
N LEU A 853 -34.69 -9.01 24.30
CA LEU A 853 -35.70 -8.94 25.37
C LEU A 853 -37.16 -8.92 24.85
N LEU A 854 -37.57 -9.97 24.13
CA LEU A 854 -39.00 -10.27 23.90
C LEU A 854 -39.39 -11.54 24.67
N GLY A 855 -39.37 -11.42 25.99
CA GLY A 855 -40.07 -12.31 26.90
C GLY A 855 -40.78 -11.43 27.93
N LEU A 856 -42.11 -11.49 27.94
CA LEU A 856 -43.03 -10.72 28.79
C LEU A 856 -43.17 -9.24 28.39
N PHE A 857 -44.26 -8.90 27.71
CA PHE A 857 -45.34 -8.01 28.19
C PHE A 857 -46.35 -7.79 27.06
N GLY A 858 -47.64 -7.87 27.41
CA GLY A 858 -48.77 -7.76 26.51
C GLY A 858 -48.97 -6.37 25.90
N GLU A 859 -49.81 -6.37 24.87
CA GLU A 859 -50.33 -5.27 24.07
C GLU A 859 -50.07 -3.84 24.58
N LYS A 860 -49.45 -3.04 23.72
CA LYS A 860 -49.79 -1.62 23.57
C LYS A 860 -49.81 -1.25 22.10
N ASP A 861 -51.01 -0.87 21.66
CA ASP A 861 -51.27 -0.28 20.37
C ASP A 861 -50.90 1.22 20.37
N THR A 862 -50.57 1.72 19.18
CA THR A 862 -50.35 3.10 18.68
C THR A 862 -48.96 3.78 18.82
N GLY A 863 -48.36 4.07 17.65
CA GLY A 863 -47.21 4.97 17.42
C GLY A 863 -46.34 4.58 16.21
N LEU A 864 -46.84 4.48 14.97
CA LEU A 864 -47.11 5.57 13.99
C LEU A 864 -45.91 6.47 13.62
N ALA A 865 -44.77 5.90 13.23
CA ALA A 865 -43.82 6.61 12.35
C ALA A 865 -44.16 6.29 10.88
N GLY A 866 -44.38 7.31 10.06
CA GLY A 866 -44.67 7.20 8.63
C GLY A 866 -46.14 6.98 8.25
N ARG A 867 -47.00 6.42 9.11
CA ARG A 867 -48.43 6.19 8.75
C ARG A 867 -49.40 7.32 9.10
N SER A 868 -49.31 7.96 10.28
CA SER A 868 -50.41 8.84 10.76
C SER A 868 -50.51 10.23 10.12
N ARG A 869 -49.69 10.55 9.12
CA ARG A 869 -49.84 11.75 8.30
C ARG A 869 -49.66 11.50 6.80
N SER A 870 -49.46 10.24 6.38
CA SER A 870 -49.35 9.87 4.96
C SER A 870 -50.62 10.17 4.16
N GLU A 871 -51.78 10.26 4.83
CA GLU A 871 -53.05 10.65 4.21
C GLU A 871 -53.19 12.18 4.00
N GLU A 872 -52.37 13.03 4.64
CA GLU A 872 -52.47 14.50 4.53
C GLU A 872 -51.43 15.16 3.59
N GLU A 873 -50.31 14.51 3.24
CA GLU A 873 -49.22 15.07 2.41
C GLU A 873 -49.00 14.35 1.05
N GLY A 874 -49.95 13.53 0.60
CA GLY A 874 -49.87 12.85 -0.71
C GLY A 874 -48.80 11.75 -0.79
N ALA A 875 -48.44 11.14 0.35
CA ALA A 875 -47.39 10.12 0.40
C ALA A 875 -47.78 8.83 -0.35
N ILE A 876 -46.81 8.23 -1.05
CA ILE A 876 -47.01 6.97 -1.78
C ILE A 876 -46.53 5.82 -0.89
N GLU A 877 -47.48 5.06 -0.34
CA GLU A 877 -47.19 3.87 0.48
C GLU A 877 -47.18 2.61 -0.41
N ILE A 878 -46.04 1.92 -0.46
CA ILE A 878 -45.89 0.67 -1.22
C ILE A 878 -45.72 -0.47 -0.23
N ARG A 879 -46.71 -1.36 -0.21
CA ARG A 879 -46.79 -2.49 0.73
C ARG A 879 -46.36 -3.78 0.05
N ALA A 880 -45.32 -4.41 0.57
CA ALA A 880 -44.98 -5.78 0.21
C ALA A 880 -45.88 -6.74 1.00
N ILE A 881 -46.62 -7.63 0.32
CA ILE A 881 -47.39 -8.71 0.97
C ILE A 881 -46.49 -9.95 1.01
N SER A 882 -45.77 -10.16 2.10
CA SER A 882 -45.07 -11.43 2.33
C SER A 882 -45.94 -12.35 3.21
N ASN A 883 -46.03 -13.64 2.86
CA ASN A 883 -46.71 -14.66 3.68
C ASN A 883 -45.84 -15.14 4.86
N ARG A 884 -44.73 -14.46 5.18
CA ARG A 884 -43.74 -14.87 6.18
C ARG A 884 -43.55 -13.77 7.23
N GLY A 885 -43.49 -14.15 8.50
CA GLY A 885 -43.34 -13.19 9.61
C GLY A 885 -41.91 -13.02 10.11
N GLY A 886 -41.58 -11.84 10.66
CA GLY A 886 -40.35 -11.62 11.42
C GLY A 886 -39.10 -11.32 10.57
N LYS A 887 -37.93 -11.88 10.94
CA LYS A 887 -36.63 -11.58 10.27
C LYS A 887 -36.64 -11.88 8.77
N GLU A 888 -37.42 -12.87 8.33
CA GLU A 888 -37.47 -13.25 6.92
C GLU A 888 -38.17 -12.20 6.05
N SER A 889 -39.21 -11.51 6.55
CA SER A 889 -39.82 -10.39 5.83
C SER A 889 -38.88 -9.19 5.76
N HIS A 890 -38.15 -8.92 6.85
CA HIS A 890 -37.14 -7.87 6.84
C HIS A 890 -36.09 -8.14 5.76
N THR A 891 -35.55 -9.37 5.64
CA THR A 891 -34.52 -9.75 4.64
C THR A 891 -35.03 -9.77 3.20
N LEU A 892 -36.31 -10.08 2.95
CA LEU A 892 -36.89 -10.09 1.61
C LEU A 892 -36.81 -8.70 0.93
N ILE A 893 -37.00 -7.62 1.69
CA ILE A 893 -36.84 -6.23 1.21
C ILE A 893 -35.39 -5.94 0.73
N HIS A 894 -34.38 -6.74 1.13
CA HIS A 894 -32.96 -6.53 0.78
C HIS A 894 -32.54 -7.24 -0.51
N THR A 895 -33.38 -8.09 -1.09
CA THR A 895 -32.94 -9.07 -2.12
C THR A 895 -33.70 -9.01 -3.45
N THR A 896 -34.77 -8.21 -3.54
CA THR A 896 -35.53 -8.06 -4.78
C THR A 896 -34.87 -7.04 -5.70
N GLN A 897 -34.20 -7.52 -6.75
CA GLN A 897 -33.68 -6.71 -7.86
C GLN A 897 -34.77 -5.80 -8.47
N GLU A 898 -36.02 -6.26 -8.54
CA GLU A 898 -37.18 -5.48 -9.00
C GLU A 898 -37.44 -4.20 -8.19
N LEU A 899 -37.13 -4.20 -6.89
CA LEU A 899 -37.27 -3.01 -6.04
C LEU A 899 -36.17 -1.98 -6.35
N ILE A 900 -34.95 -2.44 -6.63
CA ILE A 900 -33.82 -1.58 -7.00
C ILE A 900 -34.10 -0.95 -8.38
N ASP A 901 -34.54 -1.76 -9.34
CA ASP A 901 -34.86 -1.29 -10.69
C ASP A 901 -36.03 -0.28 -10.69
N TRP A 902 -37.04 -0.47 -9.84
CA TRP A 902 -38.13 0.49 -9.64
C TRP A 902 -37.65 1.79 -8.99
N ILE A 903 -36.78 1.71 -7.97
CA ILE A 903 -36.20 2.90 -7.32
C ILE A 903 -35.41 3.70 -8.36
N ASP A 904 -34.60 3.04 -9.18
CA ASP A 904 -33.84 3.69 -10.24
C ASP A 904 -34.75 4.31 -11.31
N GLU A 905 -35.86 3.65 -11.68
CA GLU A 905 -36.85 4.20 -12.62
C GLU A 905 -37.49 5.48 -12.07
N GLN A 906 -37.95 5.48 -10.82
CA GLN A 906 -38.59 6.66 -10.21
C GLN A 906 -37.60 7.81 -9.97
N LEU A 907 -36.35 7.52 -9.62
CA LEU A 907 -35.31 8.55 -9.48
C LEU A 907 -34.87 9.13 -10.85
N ASN A 908 -35.20 8.48 -11.97
CA ASN A 908 -34.79 8.88 -13.33
C ASN A 908 -35.89 9.57 -14.17
N GLU A 909 -37.14 9.68 -13.71
CA GLU A 909 -38.24 10.19 -14.56
C GLU A 909 -38.13 11.67 -15.01
N GLU A 910 -37.25 12.49 -14.43
CA GLU A 910 -36.94 13.84 -14.96
C GLU A 910 -35.95 13.84 -16.15
N GLY A 911 -35.41 12.67 -16.53
CA GLY A 911 -34.77 12.49 -17.83
C GLY A 911 -35.77 12.33 -18.99
N LYS A 912 -37.09 12.24 -18.71
CA LYS A 912 -38.13 11.93 -19.69
C LYS A 912 -39.31 12.92 -19.78
N GLN A 913 -39.32 14.02 -19.04
CA GLN A 913 -40.24 15.15 -19.29
C GLN A 913 -39.49 16.44 -19.59
#